data_AF-A0A7E6DYS8-F1
#
_entry.id   AF-A0A7E6DYS8-F1
#
_cell.length_a   1.000
_cell.length_b   1.000
_cell.length_c   1.000
_cell.angle_alpha   90.00
_cell.angle_beta   90.00
_cell.angle_gamma   90.00
#
_symmetry.space_group_name_H-M   'P 1'
#
loop_
_entity.id
_entity.type
_entity.pdbx_description
1 polymer ?
#
loop_
_entity_poly.entity_id
_entity_poly.type
_entity_poly.pdbx_seq_one_letter_code
_entity_poly.pdbx_strand_id
1 'polypeptide(L)'
;MGTADVVRGEEQRMSGAAGNQSAGTTEDYSYGSWYIDEPQGGQELQPEGVVPSCHPSVPPGLLHTCLAVLSIVVLLLLAVLVRRCQLRPHCGHGRPWLPSPVDFLAADGPWTVPAAIFMVLFSSLCLLLLAEAPLPFPTLTSPSSQDGETEAPGGPWKMLALLYYPAFYYSLAACATVRHEASHLLGSVLSWAHFGVQVWQRAECPEVPKIYKYYSLLASVPLLLGLGFLSLWYPVQFVRSFSRRTRVGSERLQSSYPEEYLRTLLCLKKLRSSSPASKHGFLSQAWICIRHYVYTPQQGFRLPLKLVLSATLTGTAIYQVALLLLVAVVPTIQKVRAGITTDVSYLLAGFGVVLSEDRQEVVKLVKHHLWALEVCYVSALVLSCSLTFLVLIRSLVTHRVNLRALHRGAALDLGSLPQSPHPSRQAIFCWMNFSAYQTAFTCLGLLVQQVIFFLATVALAFLVCMPVFHGRNLLLLRSLASFWPFWLTLALAVTLQNMAAHWVFLKTHHGWAELTNHCVLYAATFLLFPINVLVGAIVAAWRVVLSALYNAIHLGQMDFSLLPPRAATLDPGYHTYCNFLKIEVNQSHPAMIAFCALLLRTQKPQPRTVPQDGLILGAEEGMQLLQTKDPMAKGTGLRARQGRARWGLAYTLLHNPALQAFRKRALSGAQANGIQP
;
A
#
# COMPACT_ATOMS: atom_id res chain seq x y z
N MET A 1 72.03 -23.15 -36.41
CA MET A 1 72.59 -23.19 -35.05
C MET A 1 71.57 -23.94 -34.20
N GLY A 2 71.62 -25.27 -34.02
CA GLY A 2 72.78 -26.08 -33.62
C GLY A 2 73.25 -25.56 -32.26
N THR A 3 73.12 -26.22 -31.14
CA THR A 3 72.99 -27.65 -30.80
C THR A 3 72.67 -27.73 -29.30
N ALA A 4 71.98 -28.77 -28.85
CA ALA A 4 72.13 -29.26 -27.48
C ALA A 4 72.00 -30.79 -27.48
N ASP A 5 73.14 -31.45 -27.27
CA ASP A 5 73.34 -32.85 -26.92
C ASP A 5 72.42 -33.23 -25.73
N VAL A 6 71.63 -34.31 -25.75
CA VAL A 6 71.94 -35.76 -25.80
C VAL A 6 72.86 -36.24 -24.67
N VAL A 7 72.28 -37.08 -23.79
CA VAL A 7 72.76 -38.38 -23.24
C VAL A 7 71.81 -38.70 -22.08
N ARG A 8 70.81 -39.60 -22.24
CA ARG A 8 70.88 -41.09 -22.26
C ARG A 8 71.24 -41.61 -20.84
N GLY A 9 70.53 -42.57 -20.24
CA GLY A 9 69.47 -43.45 -20.69
C GLY A 9 68.90 -44.19 -19.47
N GLU A 10 67.70 -44.75 -19.63
CA GLU A 10 67.43 -46.20 -19.49
C GLU A 10 67.06 -46.56 -18.05
N GLU A 11 66.04 -47.35 -17.74
CA GLU A 11 65.33 -48.44 -18.42
C GLU A 11 64.01 -48.60 -17.58
N GLN A 12 62.87 -49.09 -18.04
CA GLN A 12 62.70 -50.35 -18.74
C GLN A 12 61.24 -50.47 -19.24
N ARG A 13 61.12 -50.92 -20.50
CA ARG A 13 60.29 -52.03 -21.04
C ARG A 13 58.83 -52.19 -20.57
N MET A 14 57.85 -52.51 -21.43
CA MET A 14 57.87 -52.94 -22.84
C MET A 14 56.44 -52.99 -23.39
N SER A 15 56.34 -52.69 -24.69
CA SER A 15 55.49 -53.29 -25.74
C SER A 15 54.00 -53.52 -25.45
N GLY A 16 53.05 -53.04 -26.26
CA GLY A 16 53.02 -52.74 -27.69
C GLY A 16 51.57 -53.04 -28.12
N ALA A 17 51.03 -52.71 -29.29
CA ALA A 17 51.42 -51.94 -30.46
C ALA A 17 50.09 -51.73 -31.24
N ALA A 18 50.01 -50.61 -31.97
CA ALA A 18 49.21 -50.33 -33.19
C ALA A 18 47.76 -50.88 -33.27
N GLY A 19 46.70 -50.10 -33.50
CA GLY A 19 46.55 -48.79 -34.14
C GLY A 19 45.32 -48.88 -35.07
N ASN A 20 44.36 -47.96 -34.97
CA ASN A 20 43.67 -47.37 -36.13
C ASN A 20 42.62 -46.30 -35.76
N GLN A 21 42.90 -45.12 -36.31
CA GLN A 21 42.07 -44.02 -36.81
C GLN A 21 40.53 -43.97 -36.59
N SER A 22 40.14 -42.80 -36.05
CA SER A 22 39.09 -41.86 -36.52
C SER A 22 37.66 -41.93 -35.98
N ALA A 23 37.11 -40.70 -35.88
CA ALA A 23 35.71 -40.28 -35.86
C ALA A 23 35.00 -40.22 -34.50
N GLY A 24 34.46 -39.04 -34.20
CA GLY A 24 33.33 -38.89 -33.27
C GLY A 24 33.52 -37.85 -32.18
N THR A 25 33.29 -36.58 -32.53
CA THR A 25 32.89 -35.52 -31.60
C THR A 25 31.80 -35.99 -30.63
N THR A 26 32.05 -35.87 -29.33
CA THR A 26 31.01 -35.58 -28.33
C THR A 26 31.62 -34.61 -27.33
N GLU A 27 31.28 -33.33 -27.49
CA GLU A 27 31.57 -32.31 -26.49
C GLU A 27 30.71 -32.62 -25.26
N ASP A 28 31.36 -33.03 -24.17
CA ASP A 28 30.77 -33.17 -22.85
C ASP A 28 30.33 -31.78 -22.35
N TYR A 29 29.04 -31.48 -22.45
CA TYR A 29 28.43 -30.32 -21.78
C TYR A 29 28.29 -30.60 -20.29
N SER A 30 29.39 -30.39 -19.56
CA SER A 30 29.40 -30.33 -18.10
C SER A 30 28.61 -29.08 -17.63
N TYR A 31 27.32 -29.25 -17.34
CA TYR A 31 26.52 -28.27 -16.61
C TYR A 31 27.07 -28.13 -15.18
N GLY A 32 27.78 -27.03 -14.92
CA GLY A 32 28.25 -26.68 -13.59
C GLY A 32 27.10 -26.55 -12.60
N SER A 33 27.31 -27.03 -11.37
CA SER A 33 26.41 -26.86 -10.23
C SER A 33 26.21 -25.37 -9.94
N TRP A 34 24.95 -24.89 -10.00
CA TRP A 34 24.57 -23.49 -9.78
C TRP A 34 24.08 -23.21 -8.35
N TYR A 35 24.31 -24.11 -7.40
CA TYR A 35 24.01 -23.89 -5.98
C TYR A 35 25.22 -24.21 -5.11
N ILE A 36 25.49 -23.34 -4.13
CA ILE A 36 26.61 -23.45 -3.19
C ILE A 36 26.42 -24.64 -2.21
N ASP A 37 25.22 -25.22 -2.11
CA ASP A 37 24.87 -26.25 -1.13
C ASP A 37 24.23 -27.54 -1.74
N GLU A 38 24.63 -27.98 -2.94
CA GLU A 38 24.38 -29.40 -3.30
C GLU A 38 25.54 -30.26 -2.75
N PRO A 39 25.29 -31.20 -1.82
CA PRO A 39 26.34 -32.11 -1.38
C PRO A 39 26.76 -32.98 -2.57
N GLN A 40 28.06 -32.94 -2.89
CA GLN A 40 28.67 -33.82 -3.88
C GLN A 40 28.66 -35.26 -3.36
N GLY A 41 27.95 -36.12 -4.07
CA GLY A 41 28.01 -37.58 -3.90
C GLY A 41 26.77 -38.15 -3.23
N GLY A 42 26.34 -39.31 -3.73
CA GLY A 42 25.14 -40.07 -3.36
C GLY A 42 25.02 -40.48 -1.90
N GLN A 43 24.93 -39.52 -0.99
CA GLN A 43 24.38 -39.70 0.33
C GLN A 43 22.88 -39.46 0.22
N GLU A 44 22.08 -40.51 0.43
CA GLU A 44 20.64 -40.37 0.66
C GLU A 44 20.43 -39.21 1.65
N LEU A 45 19.63 -38.22 1.25
CA LEU A 45 19.04 -37.30 2.22
C LEU A 45 18.18 -38.19 3.13
N GLN A 46 18.72 -38.50 4.31
CA GLN A 46 17.92 -38.98 5.43
C GLN A 46 16.66 -38.11 5.48
N PRO A 47 15.45 -38.71 5.50
CA PRO A 47 14.23 -37.94 5.59
C PRO A 47 14.38 -37.02 6.79
N GLU A 48 14.32 -35.72 6.52
CA GLU A 48 14.55 -34.67 7.50
C GLU A 48 13.77 -35.03 8.76
N GLY A 49 14.52 -35.43 9.80
CA GLY A 49 13.95 -36.07 10.98
C GLY A 49 12.82 -35.19 11.52
N VAL A 50 11.71 -35.82 11.89
CA VAL A 50 10.54 -35.18 12.50
C VAL A 50 11.04 -34.15 13.52
N VAL A 51 10.93 -32.85 13.16
CA VAL A 51 11.37 -31.77 14.05
C VAL A 51 10.60 -31.95 15.36
N PRO A 52 11.29 -32.15 16.50
CA PRO A 52 10.62 -32.40 17.76
C PRO A 52 9.67 -31.24 18.04
N SER A 53 8.43 -31.56 18.40
CA SER A 53 7.43 -30.56 18.78
C SER A 53 7.96 -29.79 19.98
N CYS A 54 8.38 -28.54 19.76
CA CYS A 54 8.86 -27.68 20.83
C CYS A 54 7.68 -27.34 21.77
N HIS A 55 7.78 -27.81 23.01
CA HIS A 55 6.83 -27.47 24.06
C HIS A 55 7.35 -26.24 24.82
N PRO A 56 6.63 -25.10 24.81
CA PRO A 56 7.06 -23.92 25.53
C PRO A 56 7.09 -24.18 27.04
N SER A 57 8.00 -23.52 27.75
CA SER A 57 8.20 -23.73 29.19
C SER A 57 6.96 -23.34 30.00
N VAL A 58 6.19 -22.38 29.49
CA VAL A 58 4.91 -21.91 30.05
C VAL A 58 3.83 -22.02 28.97
N PRO A 59 2.64 -22.55 29.29
CA PRO A 59 1.56 -22.64 28.31
C PRO A 59 1.19 -21.24 27.81
N PRO A 60 1.10 -21.04 26.47
CA PRO A 60 0.88 -19.72 25.88
C PRO A 60 -0.44 -19.09 26.32
N GLY A 61 -1.43 -19.90 26.72
CA GLY A 61 -2.70 -19.42 27.23
C GLY A 61 -2.63 -18.79 28.62
N LEU A 62 -1.70 -19.22 29.48
CA LEU A 62 -1.51 -18.60 30.80
C LEU A 62 -0.88 -17.21 30.65
N LEU A 63 0.12 -17.08 29.79
CA LEU A 63 0.71 -15.78 29.46
C LEU A 63 -0.31 -14.81 28.82
N HIS A 64 -1.16 -15.31 27.91
CA HIS A 64 -2.21 -14.49 27.30
C HIS A 64 -3.28 -14.06 28.30
N THR A 65 -3.71 -14.94 29.21
CA THR A 65 -4.69 -14.59 30.26
C THR A 65 -4.13 -13.57 31.24
N CYS A 66 -2.87 -13.71 31.68
CA CYS A 66 -2.20 -12.69 32.51
C CYS A 66 -2.15 -11.33 31.81
N LEU A 67 -1.77 -11.28 30.52
CA LEU A 67 -1.75 -10.04 29.74
C LEU A 67 -3.15 -9.45 29.54
N ALA A 68 -4.19 -10.29 29.39
CA ALA A 68 -5.58 -9.85 29.26
C ALA A 68 -6.10 -9.24 30.56
N VAL A 69 -5.78 -9.83 31.71
CA VAL A 69 -6.11 -9.25 33.02
C VAL A 69 -5.39 -7.91 33.20
N LEU A 70 -4.10 -7.84 32.85
CA LEU A 70 -3.33 -6.60 32.92
C LEU A 70 -3.94 -5.50 32.04
N SER A 71 -4.35 -5.82 30.81
CA SER A 71 -4.95 -4.85 29.90
C SER A 71 -6.29 -4.32 30.41
N ILE A 72 -7.13 -5.16 31.03
CA ILE A 72 -8.39 -4.77 31.68
C ILE A 72 -8.12 -3.85 32.88
N VAL A 73 -7.15 -4.19 33.73
CA VAL A 73 -6.81 -3.37 34.91
C VAL A 73 -6.34 -1.97 34.47
N VAL A 74 -5.46 -1.88 33.47
CA VAL A 74 -5.01 -0.60 32.90
C VAL A 74 -6.18 0.20 32.34
N LEU A 75 -7.11 -0.45 31.63
CA LEU A 75 -8.31 0.18 31.08
C LEU A 75 -9.19 0.81 32.18
N LEU A 76 -9.41 0.09 33.28
CA LEU A 76 -10.17 0.56 34.43
C LEU A 76 -9.47 1.76 35.10
N LEU A 77 -8.15 1.70 35.27
CA LEU A 77 -7.35 2.81 35.79
C LEU A 77 -7.48 4.05 34.90
N LEU A 78 -7.41 3.89 33.57
CA LEU A 78 -7.61 4.98 32.62
C LEU A 78 -9.02 5.56 32.70
N ALA A 79 -10.05 4.72 32.86
CA ALA A 79 -11.43 5.18 33.01
C ALA A 79 -11.64 6.00 34.30
N VAL A 80 -10.88 5.71 35.36
CA VAL A 80 -10.88 6.51 36.60
C VAL A 80 -10.10 7.82 36.43
N LEU A 81 -8.99 7.80 35.67
CA LEU A 81 -8.17 8.97 35.39
C LEU A 81 -8.88 10.00 34.48
N VAL A 82 -9.68 9.52 33.53
CA VAL A 82 -10.43 10.37 32.58
C VAL A 82 -11.85 10.61 33.10
N ARG A 83 -12.00 11.39 34.17
CA ARG A 83 -13.33 11.92 34.58
C ARG A 83 -13.72 13.08 33.66
N ARG A 84 -14.97 13.12 33.16
CA ARG A 84 -15.45 14.26 32.35
C ARG A 84 -15.40 15.56 33.16
N CYS A 85 -14.74 16.59 32.60
CA CYS A 85 -15.12 17.98 32.85
C CYS A 85 -16.28 18.36 31.92
N GLN A 86 -17.47 18.48 32.51
CA GLN A 86 -18.70 19.18 32.07
C GLN A 86 -19.08 19.22 30.57
N LEU A 87 -20.19 18.56 30.23
CA LEU A 87 -20.96 18.80 28.98
C LEU A 87 -22.34 19.43 29.21
N ARG A 88 -22.77 19.63 30.47
CA ARG A 88 -23.91 20.47 30.88
C ARG A 88 -23.75 20.92 32.34
N PRO A 89 -24.02 22.19 32.70
CA PRO A 89 -23.72 22.74 34.03
C PRO A 89 -24.70 22.33 35.16
N HIS A 90 -25.66 21.43 34.95
CA HIS A 90 -26.77 21.19 35.91
C HIS A 90 -27.09 19.71 36.25
N CYS A 91 -26.19 18.76 36.01
CA CYS A 91 -26.38 17.40 36.54
C CYS A 91 -25.07 16.85 37.11
N GLY A 92 -25.08 16.60 38.42
CA GLY A 92 -23.93 16.15 39.20
C GLY A 92 -23.42 14.76 38.84
N HIS A 93 -22.12 14.57 39.08
CA HIS A 93 -21.31 13.35 38.95
C HIS A 93 -20.89 12.92 37.53
N GLY A 94 -19.62 13.20 37.23
CA GLY A 94 -18.92 12.70 36.04
C GLY A 94 -18.75 11.19 36.12
N ARG A 95 -19.51 10.46 35.31
CA ARG A 95 -19.41 9.00 35.17
C ARG A 95 -18.06 8.61 34.56
N PRO A 96 -17.44 7.50 35.00
CA PRO A 96 -16.29 6.93 34.32
C PRO A 96 -16.67 6.63 32.87
N TRP A 97 -15.83 7.06 31.92
CA TRP A 97 -16.07 6.85 30.50
C TRP A 97 -14.81 6.26 29.86
N LEU A 98 -15.02 5.31 28.96
CA LEU A 98 -13.93 4.61 28.29
C LEU A 98 -13.21 5.57 27.33
N PRO A 99 -11.90 5.80 27.47
CA PRO A 99 -11.17 6.75 26.63
C PRO A 99 -11.18 6.30 25.17
N SER A 100 -11.45 7.22 24.23
CA SER A 100 -11.37 6.90 22.80
C SER A 100 -9.97 6.40 22.43
N PRO A 101 -9.83 5.26 21.72
CA PRO A 101 -8.54 4.63 21.46
C PRO A 101 -7.71 5.41 20.43
N VAL A 102 -8.38 6.09 19.49
CA VAL A 102 -7.75 6.89 18.44
C VAL A 102 -8.69 8.03 18.07
N ASP A 103 -8.16 9.24 17.93
CA ASP A 103 -8.88 10.34 17.30
C ASP A 103 -8.59 10.31 15.80
N PHE A 104 -9.49 9.67 15.04
CA PHE A 104 -9.33 9.49 13.58
C PHE A 104 -9.42 10.79 12.78
N LEU A 105 -10.05 11.83 13.34
CA LEU A 105 -10.31 13.10 12.67
C LEU A 105 -9.35 14.21 13.12
N ALA A 106 -8.58 14.00 14.20
CA ALA A 106 -7.56 14.93 14.61
C ALA A 106 -6.38 14.97 13.63
N ALA A 107 -6.26 16.09 12.91
CA ALA A 107 -5.16 16.36 11.98
C ALA A 107 -3.78 16.53 12.66
N ASP A 108 -3.75 16.66 13.99
CA ASP A 108 -2.57 17.14 14.75
C ASP A 108 -1.86 16.08 15.60
N GLY A 109 -2.30 14.82 15.55
CA GLY A 109 -1.72 13.72 16.32
C GLY A 109 -0.50 13.05 15.66
N PRO A 110 0.39 12.39 16.42
CA PRO A 110 1.42 11.51 15.86
C PRO A 110 0.75 10.29 15.20
N TRP A 111 0.66 10.34 13.87
CA TRP A 111 0.18 9.26 13.00
C TRP A 111 0.87 7.90 13.17
N THR A 112 2.09 7.86 13.68
CA THR A 112 2.91 6.65 13.82
C THR A 112 2.39 5.68 14.87
N VAL A 113 1.74 6.15 15.93
CA VAL A 113 1.26 5.28 17.01
C VAL A 113 0.02 4.49 16.61
N PRO A 114 -1.05 5.11 16.07
CA PRO A 114 -2.17 4.36 15.53
C PRO A 114 -1.74 3.37 14.44
N ALA A 115 -0.82 3.77 13.55
CA ALA A 115 -0.26 2.89 12.53
C ALA A 115 0.37 1.63 13.10
N ALA A 116 1.24 1.77 14.12
CA ALA A 116 1.88 0.62 14.76
C ALA A 116 0.86 -0.30 15.44
N ILE A 117 -0.15 0.24 16.12
CA ILE A 117 -1.19 -0.56 16.79
C ILE A 117 -2.03 -1.35 15.77
N PHE A 118 -2.46 -0.70 14.69
CA PHE A 118 -3.23 -1.37 13.64
C PHE A 118 -2.40 -2.43 12.89
N MET A 119 -1.10 -2.19 12.69
CA MET A 119 -0.18 -3.20 12.16
C MET A 119 -0.07 -4.43 13.08
N VAL A 120 0.05 -4.23 14.40
CA VAL A 120 0.06 -5.30 15.40
C VAL A 120 -1.24 -6.10 15.36
N LEU A 121 -2.37 -5.39 15.38
CA LEU A 121 -3.70 -5.99 15.33
C LEU A 121 -3.89 -6.83 14.06
N PHE A 122 -3.59 -6.27 12.89
CA PHE A 122 -3.72 -6.99 11.62
C PHE A 122 -2.80 -8.21 11.54
N SER A 123 -1.54 -8.09 11.99
CA SER A 123 -0.60 -9.21 12.02
C SER A 123 -1.07 -10.33 12.95
N SER A 124 -1.66 -9.98 14.11
CA SER A 124 -2.25 -10.97 15.01
C SER A 124 -3.45 -11.69 14.41
N LEU A 125 -4.27 -10.99 13.61
CA LEU A 125 -5.39 -11.59 12.88
C LEU A 125 -4.92 -12.52 11.76
N CYS A 126 -3.86 -12.16 11.02
CA CYS A 126 -3.28 -13.03 10.00
C CYS A 126 -2.75 -14.34 10.61
N LEU A 127 -2.04 -14.27 11.73
CA LEU A 127 -1.56 -15.45 12.45
C LEU A 127 -2.71 -16.32 12.98
N LEU A 128 -3.80 -15.69 13.41
CA LEU A 128 -5.00 -16.38 13.91
C LEU A 128 -5.73 -17.17 12.81
N LEU A 129 -5.87 -16.60 11.62
CA LEU A 129 -6.58 -17.25 10.50
C LEU A 129 -5.95 -18.58 10.11
N LEU A 130 -4.63 -18.70 10.27
CA LEU A 130 -3.87 -19.92 9.97
C LEU A 130 -3.71 -20.85 11.20
N ALA A 131 -4.13 -20.44 12.39
CA ALA A 131 -4.06 -21.26 13.59
C ALA A 131 -5.25 -22.23 13.70
N GLU A 132 -4.96 -23.49 14.01
CA GLU A 132 -5.97 -24.53 14.27
C GLU A 132 -6.70 -24.32 15.61
N ALA A 133 -6.01 -23.77 16.62
CA ALA A 133 -6.59 -23.40 17.91
C ALA A 133 -6.89 -21.89 17.95
N PRO A 134 -8.17 -21.48 17.97
CA PRO A 134 -8.55 -20.10 17.70
C PRO A 134 -8.48 -19.15 18.90
N LEU A 135 -8.33 -19.65 20.14
CA LEU A 135 -8.23 -18.80 21.32
C LEU A 135 -7.17 -19.33 22.30
N PRO A 136 -6.31 -18.46 22.86
CA PRO A 136 -5.31 -18.85 23.83
C PRO A 136 -5.92 -18.93 25.24
N PHE A 137 -7.11 -19.52 25.38
CA PHE A 137 -7.69 -19.78 26.70
C PHE A 137 -7.46 -21.26 27.05
N PRO A 138 -6.96 -21.57 28.26
CA PRO A 138 -6.98 -22.94 28.74
C PRO A 138 -8.44 -23.41 28.75
N THR A 139 -8.66 -24.57 28.18
CA THR A 139 -9.94 -25.29 28.08
C THR A 139 -10.75 -25.20 29.37
N LEU A 140 -11.85 -24.45 29.34
CA LEU A 140 -13.01 -24.59 30.23
C LEU A 140 -13.95 -25.72 29.75
N THR A 141 -13.49 -26.57 28.85
CA THR A 141 -14.21 -27.75 28.37
C THR A 141 -13.68 -29.01 29.07
N SER A 142 -14.54 -29.56 29.94
CA SER A 142 -14.73 -30.96 30.38
C SER A 142 -13.74 -32.03 29.88
N PRO A 143 -13.39 -33.05 30.71
CA PRO A 143 -12.47 -34.11 30.31
C PRO A 143 -12.97 -34.88 29.09
N SER A 144 -12.01 -35.25 28.26
CA SER A 144 -12.14 -36.09 27.06
C SER A 144 -12.88 -37.39 27.34
N SER A 145 -14.03 -37.59 26.71
CA SER A 145 -14.50 -38.94 26.39
C SER A 145 -13.66 -39.46 25.23
N GLN A 146 -13.00 -40.60 25.44
CA GLN A 146 -12.53 -41.47 24.36
C GLN A 146 -13.71 -41.80 23.45
N ASP A 147 -13.68 -41.32 22.22
CA ASP A 147 -13.84 -42.11 20.99
C ASP A 147 -14.01 -41.18 19.79
N GLY A 148 -13.66 -41.70 18.62
CA GLY A 148 -13.29 -40.97 17.42
C GLY A 148 -14.31 -39.99 16.86
N GLU A 149 -13.75 -39.05 16.10
CA GLU A 149 -14.42 -38.16 15.15
C GLU A 149 -15.56 -37.30 15.73
N THR A 150 -15.17 -36.19 16.33
CA THR A 150 -16.07 -35.04 16.44
C THR A 150 -15.34 -33.82 15.92
N GLU A 151 -15.73 -33.33 14.75
CA GLU A 151 -15.35 -32.01 14.26
C GLU A 151 -15.72 -30.98 15.32
N ALA A 152 -14.71 -30.49 16.06
CA ALA A 152 -14.92 -29.48 17.08
C ALA A 152 -15.55 -28.23 16.44
N PRO A 153 -16.51 -27.55 17.10
CA PRO A 153 -17.17 -26.36 16.59
C PRO A 153 -16.21 -25.15 16.60
N GLY A 154 -15.17 -25.18 15.79
CA GLY A 154 -14.11 -24.15 15.75
C GLY A 154 -14.54 -22.83 15.11
N GLY A 155 -15.63 -22.84 14.33
CA GLY A 155 -16.19 -21.66 13.66
C GLY A 155 -16.59 -20.52 14.61
N PRO A 156 -17.50 -20.75 15.59
CA PRO A 156 -17.95 -19.69 16.50
C PRO A 156 -16.81 -19.09 17.35
N TRP A 157 -15.83 -19.90 17.77
CA TRP A 157 -14.69 -19.41 18.54
C TRP A 157 -13.73 -18.52 17.73
N LYS A 158 -13.56 -18.80 16.42
CA LYS A 158 -12.83 -17.91 15.50
C LYS A 158 -13.51 -16.55 15.36
N MET A 159 -14.85 -16.52 15.33
CA MET A 159 -15.61 -15.26 15.29
C MET A 159 -15.44 -14.44 16.58
N LEU A 160 -15.41 -15.09 17.75
CA LEU A 160 -15.15 -14.42 19.03
C LEU A 160 -13.73 -13.86 19.09
N ALA A 161 -12.74 -14.56 18.52
CA ALA A 161 -11.37 -14.10 18.47
C ALA A 161 -11.20 -12.81 17.66
N LEU A 162 -12.04 -12.56 16.64
CA LEU A 162 -12.07 -11.28 15.91
C LEU A 162 -12.41 -10.08 16.81
N LEU A 163 -13.18 -10.30 17.88
CA LEU A 163 -13.53 -9.28 18.88
C LEU A 163 -12.48 -9.20 20.01
N TYR A 164 -11.85 -10.31 20.34
CA TYR A 164 -10.85 -10.42 21.40
C TYR A 164 -9.60 -9.57 21.13
N TYR A 165 -8.96 -9.70 19.96
CA TYR A 165 -7.71 -8.99 19.66
C TYR A 165 -7.85 -7.46 19.68
N PRO A 166 -8.90 -6.86 19.09
CA PRO A 166 -9.16 -5.43 19.25
C PRO A 166 -9.32 -5.03 20.72
N ALA A 167 -10.04 -5.81 21.53
CA ALA A 167 -10.21 -5.52 22.95
C ALA A 167 -8.88 -5.63 23.73
N PHE A 168 -8.07 -6.63 23.39
CA PHE A 168 -6.76 -6.87 24.00
C PHE A 168 -5.79 -5.70 23.79
N TYR A 169 -5.68 -5.22 22.55
CA TYR A 169 -4.80 -4.08 22.20
C TYR A 169 -5.44 -2.70 22.41
N TYR A 170 -6.72 -2.63 22.80
CA TYR A 170 -7.43 -1.38 23.05
C TYR A 170 -6.76 -0.54 24.14
N SER A 171 -6.33 -1.19 25.22
CA SER A 171 -5.63 -0.57 26.35
C SER A 171 -4.36 0.16 25.91
N LEU A 172 -3.56 -0.44 25.01
CA LEU A 172 -2.41 0.21 24.39
C LEU A 172 -2.84 1.41 23.55
N ALA A 173 -3.92 1.36 22.78
CA ALA A 173 -4.39 2.53 22.03
C ALA A 173 -4.88 3.67 22.94
N ALA A 174 -5.66 3.35 23.96
CA ALA A 174 -6.16 4.29 24.94
C ALA A 174 -5.04 5.01 25.70
N CYS A 175 -3.93 4.33 26.03
CA CYS A 175 -2.79 4.95 26.70
C CYS A 175 -2.15 6.09 25.88
N ALA A 176 -2.24 6.02 24.54
CA ALA A 176 -1.68 7.04 23.65
C ALA A 176 -2.53 8.32 23.59
N THR A 177 -3.84 8.22 23.77
CA THR A 177 -4.77 9.36 23.62
C THR A 177 -4.88 10.19 24.89
N VAL A 178 -4.76 9.56 26.05
CA VAL A 178 -4.81 10.24 27.34
C VAL A 178 -3.50 10.99 27.59
N ARG A 179 -3.58 12.32 27.60
CA ARG A 179 -2.42 13.23 27.80
C ARG A 179 -2.08 13.39 29.29
N HIS A 180 -1.79 12.30 29.96
CA HIS A 180 -1.40 12.27 31.37
C HIS A 180 -0.13 11.45 31.56
N GLU A 181 0.74 11.86 32.48
CA GLU A 181 2.04 11.21 32.74
C GLU A 181 1.87 9.74 33.14
N ALA A 182 0.90 9.46 34.03
CA ALA A 182 0.55 8.11 34.42
C ALA A 182 0.09 7.23 33.24
N SER A 183 -0.54 7.81 32.21
CA SER A 183 -0.97 7.06 31.01
C SER A 183 0.23 6.57 30.19
N HIS A 184 1.25 7.42 30.03
CA HIS A 184 2.48 7.04 29.33
C HIS A 184 3.30 6.01 30.12
N LEU A 185 3.29 6.08 31.45
CA LEU A 185 3.91 5.07 32.30
C LEU A 185 3.20 3.71 32.17
N LEU A 186 1.87 3.69 32.30
CA LEU A 186 1.06 2.47 32.13
C LEU A 186 1.23 1.87 30.72
N GLY A 187 1.25 2.71 29.69
CA GLY A 187 1.53 2.29 28.31
C GLY A 187 2.93 1.70 28.12
N SER A 188 3.94 2.25 28.80
CA SER A 188 5.31 1.73 28.77
C SER A 188 5.37 0.31 29.35
N VAL A 189 4.84 0.11 30.55
CA VAL A 189 4.79 -1.21 31.21
C VAL A 189 4.04 -2.22 30.34
N LEU A 190 2.88 -1.84 29.82
CA LEU A 190 2.07 -2.72 28.99
C LEU A 190 2.76 -3.09 27.67
N SER A 191 3.39 -2.12 26.99
CA SER A 191 4.10 -2.37 25.74
C SER A 191 5.33 -3.27 25.94
N TRP A 192 6.07 -3.11 27.05
CA TRP A 192 7.18 -3.99 27.42
C TRP A 192 6.70 -5.40 27.76
N ALA A 193 5.59 -5.53 28.49
CA ALA A 193 5.01 -6.83 28.80
C ALA A 193 4.59 -7.59 27.52
N HIS A 194 3.86 -6.94 26.60
CA HIS A 194 3.48 -7.56 25.34
C HIS A 194 4.69 -7.89 24.46
N PHE A 195 5.64 -6.97 24.32
CA PHE A 195 6.84 -7.19 23.52
C PHE A 195 7.70 -8.32 24.09
N GLY A 196 7.96 -8.30 25.41
CA GLY A 196 8.75 -9.32 26.10
C GLY A 196 8.14 -10.70 25.98
N VAL A 197 6.84 -10.85 26.22
CA VAL A 197 6.15 -12.15 26.09
C VAL A 197 6.20 -12.67 24.65
N GLN A 198 5.96 -11.81 23.65
CA GLN A 198 6.02 -12.22 22.25
C GLN A 198 7.44 -12.63 21.84
N VAL A 199 8.47 -11.88 22.22
CA VAL A 199 9.88 -12.25 21.94
C VAL A 199 10.25 -13.55 22.64
N TRP A 200 9.89 -13.70 23.92
CA TRP A 200 10.16 -14.89 24.73
C TRP A 200 9.57 -16.15 24.09
N GLN A 201 8.29 -16.12 23.72
CA GLN A 201 7.61 -17.25 23.09
C GLN A 201 8.27 -17.69 21.77
N ARG A 202 8.86 -16.77 21.01
CA ARG A 202 9.54 -17.09 19.74
C ARG A 202 11.01 -17.47 19.91
N ALA A 203 11.64 -17.00 20.97
CA ALA A 203 13.01 -17.39 21.32
C ALA A 203 13.06 -18.84 21.85
N GLU A 204 12.07 -19.26 22.63
CA GLU A 204 11.98 -20.65 23.11
C GLU A 204 11.70 -21.65 22.00
N CYS A 205 10.76 -21.33 21.10
CA CYS A 205 10.34 -22.22 20.02
C CYS A 205 10.37 -21.49 18.66
N PRO A 206 11.57 -21.34 18.05
CA PRO A 206 11.70 -20.71 16.74
C PRO A 206 11.17 -21.59 15.61
N GLU A 207 11.21 -22.92 15.81
CA GLU A 207 10.86 -23.92 14.81
C GLU A 207 9.46 -24.50 15.10
N VAL A 208 8.51 -24.28 14.18
CA VAL A 208 7.16 -24.83 14.29
C VAL A 208 6.81 -25.55 12.97
N PRO A 209 6.69 -26.89 12.95
CA PRO A 209 6.62 -27.67 11.71
C PRO A 209 5.27 -27.62 10.96
N LYS A 210 4.45 -26.58 11.13
CA LYS A 210 3.10 -26.52 10.53
C LYS A 210 3.10 -26.28 9.03
N ILE A 211 3.88 -25.30 8.56
CA ILE A 211 3.93 -24.91 7.13
C ILE A 211 5.38 -24.90 6.66
N TYR A 212 6.24 -24.25 7.42
CA TYR A 212 7.69 -24.26 7.22
C TYR A 212 8.38 -23.96 8.54
N LYS A 213 9.60 -24.47 8.67
CA LYS A 213 10.43 -24.42 9.87
C LYS A 213 10.38 -23.06 10.58
N TYR A 214 10.59 -21.97 9.84
CA TYR A 214 10.65 -20.60 10.38
C TYR A 214 9.41 -19.72 10.08
N TYR A 215 8.32 -20.30 9.57
CA TYR A 215 7.14 -19.51 9.15
C TYR A 215 6.58 -18.64 10.26
N SER A 216 6.39 -19.21 11.45
CA SER A 216 5.85 -18.49 12.61
C SER A 216 6.67 -17.24 12.93
N LEU A 217 8.01 -17.38 12.94
CA LEU A 217 8.93 -16.30 13.22
C LEU A 217 8.85 -15.20 12.16
N LEU A 218 8.95 -15.54 10.88
CA LEU A 218 8.87 -14.56 9.78
C LEU A 218 7.50 -13.85 9.76
N ALA A 219 6.40 -14.57 9.91
CA ALA A 219 5.06 -13.99 9.93
C ALA A 219 4.82 -13.04 11.12
N SER A 220 5.58 -13.18 12.21
CA SER A 220 5.51 -12.27 13.36
C SER A 220 6.39 -11.03 13.27
N VAL A 221 7.24 -10.90 12.24
CA VAL A 221 8.13 -9.73 12.12
C VAL A 221 7.37 -8.40 12.16
N PRO A 222 6.25 -8.19 11.43
CA PRO A 222 5.50 -6.93 11.52
C PRO A 222 4.87 -6.71 12.91
N LEU A 223 4.47 -7.76 13.60
CA LEU A 223 3.95 -7.71 14.98
C LEU A 223 5.05 -7.21 15.94
N LEU A 224 6.24 -7.81 15.88
CA LEU A 224 7.39 -7.46 16.72
C LEU A 224 7.89 -6.05 16.42
N LEU A 225 7.92 -5.63 15.15
CA LEU A 225 8.28 -4.26 14.76
C LEU A 225 7.31 -3.24 15.34
N GLY A 226 6.01 -3.51 15.33
CA GLY A 226 5.00 -2.61 15.88
C GLY A 226 5.07 -2.49 17.39
N LEU A 227 5.20 -3.62 18.09
CA LEU A 227 5.37 -3.64 19.55
C LEU A 227 6.71 -3.03 19.98
N GLY A 228 7.78 -3.28 19.22
CA GLY A 228 9.09 -2.67 19.42
C GLY A 228 9.10 -1.15 19.21
N PHE A 229 8.32 -0.65 18.25
CA PHE A 229 8.12 0.79 18.10
C PHE A 229 7.38 1.39 19.31
N LEU A 230 6.31 0.73 19.77
CA LEU A 230 5.54 1.19 20.93
C LEU A 230 6.35 1.16 22.23
N SER A 231 7.19 0.12 22.41
CA SER A 231 8.07 -0.03 23.58
C SER A 231 9.12 1.06 23.69
N LEU A 232 9.51 1.69 22.58
CA LEU A 232 10.39 2.85 22.56
C LEU A 232 9.61 4.17 22.65
N TRP A 233 8.45 4.26 21.99
CA TRP A 233 7.67 5.49 21.92
C TRP A 233 7.10 5.92 23.27
N TYR A 234 6.51 5.00 24.04
CA TYR A 234 5.89 5.32 25.34
C TYR A 234 6.90 5.88 26.36
N PRO A 235 8.08 5.27 26.58
CA PRO A 235 9.08 5.81 27.48
C PRO A 235 9.61 7.18 27.01
N VAL A 236 9.84 7.36 25.71
CA VAL A 236 10.30 8.65 25.17
C VAL A 236 9.29 9.76 25.43
N GLN A 237 7.98 9.48 25.29
CA GLN A 237 6.95 10.46 25.62
C GLN A 237 6.84 10.73 27.12
N PHE A 238 7.01 9.69 27.96
CA PHE A 238 7.07 9.85 29.40
C PHE A 238 8.24 10.76 29.82
N VAL A 239 9.45 10.54 29.30
CA VAL A 239 10.62 11.40 29.57
C VAL A 239 10.38 12.83 29.07
N ARG A 240 9.83 12.98 27.84
CA ARG A 240 9.49 14.30 27.29
C ARG A 240 8.43 15.05 28.11
N SER A 241 7.55 14.34 28.81
CA SER A 241 6.52 14.97 29.65
C SER A 241 7.15 15.74 30.82
N PHE A 242 8.22 15.20 31.43
CA PHE A 242 9.00 15.90 32.46
C PHE A 242 9.77 17.10 31.90
N SER A 243 10.39 16.97 30.72
CA SER A 243 11.09 18.08 30.07
C SER A 243 10.16 19.23 29.62
N ARG A 244 8.86 18.96 29.41
CA ARG A 244 7.87 20.01 29.13
C ARG A 244 7.40 20.72 30.39
N ARG A 245 7.41 20.04 31.54
CA ARG A 245 7.09 20.63 32.85
C ARG A 245 8.15 21.66 33.29
N THR A 246 9.39 21.55 32.84
CA THR A 246 10.43 22.58 33.04
C THR A 246 10.35 23.74 32.04
N ARG A 247 9.52 23.64 30.98
CA ARG A 247 9.34 24.66 29.92
C ARG A 247 7.93 25.25 29.93
N VAL A 248 7.39 25.55 31.12
CA VAL A 248 6.00 26.02 31.34
C VAL A 248 5.67 27.39 30.70
N GLY A 249 6.64 28.06 30.05
CA GLY A 249 6.40 29.33 29.36
C GLY A 249 6.18 29.29 27.85
N SER A 250 6.45 28.19 27.14
CA SER A 250 6.49 28.23 25.66
C SER A 250 5.55 27.23 25.02
N GLU A 251 4.46 27.78 24.50
CA GLU A 251 3.65 27.28 23.39
C GLU A 251 3.17 25.82 23.51
N ARG A 252 1.92 25.70 24.00
CA ARG A 252 1.04 24.60 23.62
C ARG A 252 1.12 24.50 22.10
N LEU A 253 1.87 23.50 21.61
CA LEU A 253 2.14 23.14 20.21
C LEU A 253 0.82 23.06 19.41
N GLN A 254 0.20 24.20 19.14
CA GLN A 254 -0.77 24.39 18.08
C GLN A 254 0.03 24.14 16.82
N SER A 255 -0.34 23.08 16.11
CA SER A 255 0.39 22.70 14.92
C SER A 255 0.39 23.91 13.98
N SER A 256 1.57 24.27 13.48
CA SER A 256 1.73 25.32 12.46
C SER A 256 1.04 24.95 11.13
N TYR A 257 0.43 23.76 11.04
CA TYR A 257 -0.06 23.18 9.80
C TYR A 257 -1.26 23.92 9.17
N PRO A 258 -2.35 24.24 9.91
CA PRO A 258 -3.49 24.96 9.33
C PRO A 258 -3.11 26.40 8.93
N GLU A 259 -2.21 27.03 9.69
CA GLU A 259 -1.69 28.37 9.40
C GLU A 259 -0.77 28.35 8.16
N GLU A 260 0.09 27.35 8.03
CA GLU A 260 0.98 27.18 6.88
C GLU A 260 0.22 26.82 5.60
N TYR A 261 -0.84 26.01 5.71
CA TYR A 261 -1.77 25.76 4.60
C TYR A 261 -2.42 27.06 4.12
N LEU A 262 -2.93 27.88 5.04
CA LEU A 262 -3.55 29.17 4.70
C LEU A 262 -2.52 30.15 4.10
N ARG A 263 -1.32 30.21 4.68
CA ARG A 263 -0.20 31.02 4.16
C ARG A 263 0.14 30.59 2.74
N THR A 264 0.22 29.29 2.48
CA THR A 264 0.48 28.74 1.15
C THR A 264 -0.63 29.13 0.18
N LEU A 265 -1.91 29.00 0.57
CA LEU A 265 -3.06 29.36 -0.27
C LEU A 265 -3.06 30.85 -0.65
N LEU A 266 -2.81 31.73 0.33
CA LEU A 266 -2.80 33.18 0.13
C LEU A 266 -1.54 33.64 -0.64
N CYS A 267 -0.38 33.05 -0.38
CA CYS A 267 0.87 33.35 -1.07
C CYS A 267 0.95 32.74 -2.48
N LEU A 268 0.21 31.65 -2.77
CA LEU A 268 0.20 31.01 -4.10
C LEU A 268 -0.18 31.99 -5.22
N LYS A 269 -1.04 32.96 -4.89
CA LYS A 269 -1.47 34.03 -5.82
C LYS A 269 -0.30 34.92 -6.25
N LYS A 270 0.79 34.99 -5.48
CA LYS A 270 1.99 35.79 -5.75
C LYS A 270 3.04 35.04 -6.60
N LEU A 271 2.99 33.70 -6.69
CA LEU A 271 4.04 32.88 -7.32
C LEU A 271 3.67 32.31 -8.69
N ARG A 272 2.41 32.45 -9.15
CA ARG A 272 1.93 31.89 -10.42
C ARG A 272 2.46 32.61 -11.68
N SER A 273 3.39 33.55 -11.54
CA SER A 273 4.00 34.30 -12.65
C SER A 273 5.25 33.64 -13.26
N SER A 274 5.67 32.45 -12.81
CA SER A 274 6.81 31.76 -13.44
C SER A 274 6.38 31.02 -14.71
N SER A 275 7.00 31.37 -15.83
CA SER A 275 6.84 30.71 -17.13
C SER A 275 7.24 29.22 -17.08
N PRO A 276 6.65 28.36 -17.92
CA PRO A 276 7.09 26.98 -18.03
C PRO A 276 8.48 26.96 -18.70
N ALA A 277 9.49 26.45 -17.97
CA ALA A 277 10.81 26.21 -18.53
C ALA A 277 10.69 25.16 -19.65
N SER A 278 11.11 25.53 -20.85
CA SER A 278 11.01 24.69 -22.05
C SER A 278 12.33 23.97 -22.36
N LYS A 279 12.15 22.79 -22.97
CA LYS A 279 13.13 21.83 -23.51
C LYS A 279 13.78 20.90 -22.48
N HIS A 280 13.27 19.67 -22.46
CA HIS A 280 13.81 18.58 -21.65
C HIS A 280 13.96 17.32 -22.52
N GLY A 281 15.18 16.76 -22.58
CA GLY A 281 15.47 15.49 -23.25
C GLY A 281 14.83 14.28 -22.54
N PHE A 282 14.94 13.10 -23.15
CA PHE A 282 14.31 11.85 -22.68
C PHE A 282 14.60 11.53 -21.19
N LEU A 283 15.82 11.79 -20.70
CA LEU A 283 16.19 11.56 -19.29
C LEU A 283 15.45 12.49 -18.32
N SER A 284 15.28 13.77 -18.68
CA SER A 284 14.47 14.70 -17.90
C SER A 284 12.98 14.35 -17.94
N GLN A 285 12.48 13.80 -19.05
CA GLN A 285 11.10 13.31 -19.13
C GLN A 285 10.88 12.08 -18.24
N ALA A 286 11.82 11.13 -18.23
CA ALA A 286 11.79 9.98 -17.34
C ALA A 286 11.88 10.41 -15.86
N TRP A 287 12.75 11.36 -15.53
CA TRP A 287 12.86 11.94 -14.19
C TRP A 287 11.58 12.65 -13.76
N ILE A 288 10.92 13.39 -14.66
CA ILE A 288 9.62 14.03 -14.40
C ILE A 288 8.55 12.96 -14.14
N CYS A 289 8.50 11.88 -14.92
CA CYS A 289 7.58 10.75 -14.70
C CYS A 289 7.81 10.09 -13.34
N ILE A 290 9.07 9.80 -12.97
CA ILE A 290 9.43 9.23 -11.67
C ILE A 290 9.05 10.19 -10.54
N ARG A 291 9.30 11.49 -10.70
CA ARG A 291 8.93 12.50 -9.69
C ARG A 291 7.42 12.68 -9.56
N HIS A 292 6.66 12.41 -10.62
CA HIS A 292 5.21 12.37 -10.59
C HIS A 292 4.68 11.09 -9.92
N TYR A 293 5.44 10.00 -10.03
CA TYR A 293 5.12 8.70 -9.45
C TYR A 293 5.42 8.64 -7.95
N VAL A 294 6.56 9.16 -7.53
CA VAL A 294 7.00 9.13 -6.13
C VAL A 294 6.24 10.17 -5.31
N TYR A 295 5.69 9.73 -4.17
CA TYR A 295 5.05 10.64 -3.23
C TYR A 295 6.09 11.59 -2.61
N THR A 296 6.09 12.84 -3.10
CA THR A 296 6.89 13.93 -2.52
C THR A 296 6.03 14.69 -1.50
N PRO A 297 6.39 14.73 -0.20
CA PRO A 297 5.68 15.54 0.78
C PRO A 297 5.66 17.00 0.35
N GLN A 298 4.50 17.65 0.42
CA GLN A 298 4.38 19.08 0.09
C GLN A 298 4.09 19.88 1.36
N GLN A 299 4.75 21.04 1.47
CA GLN A 299 4.52 21.97 2.57
C GLN A 299 3.03 22.36 2.63
N GLY A 300 2.47 22.38 3.83
CA GLY A 300 1.06 22.71 4.06
C GLY A 300 0.04 21.63 3.68
N PHE A 301 0.43 20.41 3.28
CA PHE A 301 -0.53 19.30 3.10
C PHE A 301 -0.16 18.05 3.91
N ARG A 302 -1.10 17.56 4.72
CA ARG A 302 -0.99 16.33 5.49
C ARG A 302 -2.04 15.32 5.04
N LEU A 303 -1.66 14.05 5.03
CA LEU A 303 -2.56 12.95 4.71
C LEU A 303 -3.49 12.67 5.91
N PRO A 304 -4.78 12.38 5.66
CA PRO A 304 -5.70 11.90 6.69
C PRO A 304 -5.17 10.65 7.42
N LEU A 305 -5.42 10.55 8.73
CA LEU A 305 -4.96 9.40 9.52
C LEU A 305 -5.50 8.07 8.97
N LYS A 306 -6.78 8.04 8.57
CA LYS A 306 -7.41 6.86 7.95
C LYS A 306 -6.67 6.36 6.71
N LEU A 307 -6.15 7.25 5.89
CA LEU A 307 -5.39 6.87 4.69
C LEU A 307 -4.01 6.30 5.07
N VAL A 308 -3.36 6.89 6.06
CA VAL A 308 -2.07 6.41 6.57
C VAL A 308 -2.23 5.00 7.14
N LEU A 309 -3.26 4.80 7.95
CA LEU A 309 -3.62 3.48 8.48
C LEU A 309 -3.85 2.48 7.35
N SER A 310 -4.63 2.87 6.34
CA SER A 310 -4.88 2.04 5.16
C SER A 310 -3.58 1.64 4.45
N ALA A 311 -2.67 2.59 4.20
CA ALA A 311 -1.38 2.33 3.57
C ALA A 311 -0.46 1.42 4.39
N THR A 312 -0.47 1.58 5.73
CA THR A 312 0.31 0.70 6.61
C THR A 312 -0.25 -0.72 6.63
N LEU A 313 -1.58 -0.85 6.65
CA LEU A 313 -2.27 -2.14 6.63
C LEU A 313 -2.05 -2.86 5.29
N THR A 314 -2.17 -2.17 4.16
CA THR A 314 -1.89 -2.77 2.84
C THR A 314 -0.44 -3.21 2.70
N GLY A 315 0.53 -2.41 3.19
CA GLY A 315 1.94 -2.81 3.20
C GLY A 315 2.18 -4.08 4.03
N THR A 316 1.54 -4.17 5.21
CA THR A 316 1.63 -5.39 6.04
C THR A 316 0.93 -6.58 5.41
N ALA A 317 -0.18 -6.37 4.70
CA ALA A 317 -0.91 -7.40 4.00
C ALA A 317 -0.12 -7.98 2.83
N ILE A 318 0.54 -7.14 2.03
CA ILE A 318 1.43 -7.58 0.95
C ILE A 318 2.52 -8.49 1.51
N TYR A 319 3.16 -8.09 2.62
CA TYR A 319 4.18 -8.92 3.27
C TYR A 319 3.63 -10.29 3.73
N GLN A 320 2.50 -10.31 4.43
CA GLN A 320 1.91 -11.54 4.97
C GLN A 320 1.48 -12.50 3.85
N VAL A 321 0.80 -12.00 2.82
CA VAL A 321 0.34 -12.81 1.69
C VAL A 321 1.51 -13.30 0.84
N ALA A 322 2.50 -12.44 0.56
CA ALA A 322 3.69 -12.84 -0.21
C ALA A 322 4.51 -13.91 0.53
N LEU A 323 4.68 -13.76 1.85
CA LEU A 323 5.36 -14.76 2.68
C LEU A 323 4.60 -16.09 2.65
N LEU A 324 3.27 -16.06 2.79
CA LEU A 324 2.45 -17.26 2.74
C LEU A 324 2.56 -17.98 1.39
N LEU A 325 2.48 -17.24 0.28
CA LEU A 325 2.60 -17.77 -1.07
C LEU A 325 3.98 -18.41 -1.30
N LEU A 326 5.05 -17.71 -0.91
CA LEU A 326 6.42 -18.20 -1.04
C LEU A 326 6.62 -19.51 -0.27
N VAL A 327 6.20 -19.52 0.99
CA VAL A 327 6.44 -20.63 1.92
C VAL A 327 5.53 -21.83 1.65
N ALA A 328 4.35 -21.63 1.06
CA ALA A 328 3.47 -22.74 0.70
C ALA A 328 3.94 -23.47 -0.58
N VAL A 329 4.48 -22.75 -1.57
CA VAL A 329 4.74 -23.30 -2.90
C VAL A 329 6.21 -23.68 -3.12
N VAL A 330 7.17 -22.87 -2.67
CA VAL A 330 8.60 -23.15 -2.95
C VAL A 330 9.08 -24.43 -2.24
N PRO A 331 8.82 -24.64 -0.94
CA PRO A 331 9.25 -25.86 -0.25
C PRO A 331 8.58 -27.13 -0.79
N THR A 332 7.33 -27.04 -1.26
CA THR A 332 6.64 -28.19 -1.85
C THR A 332 7.27 -28.58 -3.19
N ILE A 333 7.62 -27.61 -4.04
CA ILE A 333 8.36 -27.86 -5.28
C ILE A 333 9.76 -28.45 -4.97
N GLN A 334 10.46 -27.94 -3.97
CA GLN A 334 11.79 -28.44 -3.59
C GLN A 334 11.73 -29.89 -3.05
N LYS A 335 10.73 -30.20 -2.22
CA LYS A 335 10.48 -31.58 -1.74
C LYS A 335 10.18 -32.53 -2.90
N VAL A 336 9.31 -32.12 -3.82
CA VAL A 336 9.01 -32.91 -5.03
C VAL A 336 10.27 -33.09 -5.88
N ARG A 337 11.08 -32.03 -6.08
CA ARG A 337 12.33 -32.09 -6.85
C ARG A 337 13.34 -33.06 -6.24
N ALA A 338 13.48 -33.05 -4.92
CA ALA A 338 14.37 -33.96 -4.18
C ALA A 338 13.88 -35.41 -4.22
N GLY A 339 12.57 -35.63 -4.16
CA GLY A 339 11.93 -36.96 -4.19
C GLY A 339 11.86 -37.63 -5.56
N ILE A 340 12.31 -36.98 -6.64
CA ILE A 340 12.31 -37.59 -7.98
C ILE A 340 13.50 -38.55 -8.11
N THR A 341 13.17 -39.84 -7.98
CA THR A 341 14.02 -40.99 -8.26
C THR A 341 13.69 -41.59 -9.64
N THR A 342 14.39 -42.65 -10.01
CA THR A 342 14.12 -43.44 -11.21
C THR A 342 12.70 -44.01 -11.26
N ASP A 343 12.02 -44.17 -10.12
CA ASP A 343 10.66 -44.73 -10.02
C ASP A 343 9.61 -43.85 -10.70
N VAL A 344 9.81 -42.53 -10.70
CA VAL A 344 8.95 -41.57 -11.40
C VAL A 344 9.01 -41.77 -12.92
N SER A 345 10.17 -42.22 -13.45
CA SER A 345 10.29 -42.54 -14.87
C SER A 345 9.45 -43.76 -15.27
N TYR A 346 9.29 -44.74 -14.36
CA TYR A 346 8.40 -45.88 -14.59
C TYR A 346 6.93 -45.47 -14.58
N LEU A 347 6.54 -44.54 -13.70
CA LEU A 347 5.18 -44.00 -13.69
C LEU A 347 4.88 -43.22 -14.97
N LEU A 348 5.79 -42.34 -15.42
CA LEU A 348 5.61 -41.59 -16.67
C LEU A 348 5.51 -42.50 -17.89
N ALA A 349 6.33 -43.55 -17.95
CA ALA A 349 6.24 -44.57 -18.99
C ALA A 349 4.90 -45.33 -18.93
N GLY A 350 4.39 -45.60 -17.72
CA GLY A 350 3.06 -46.19 -17.48
C GLY A 350 1.90 -45.30 -17.94
N PHE A 351 2.08 -43.97 -17.92
CA PHE A 351 1.15 -43.00 -18.51
C PHE A 351 1.34 -42.79 -20.03
N GLY A 352 2.26 -43.54 -20.67
CA GLY A 352 2.52 -43.45 -22.11
C GLY A 352 3.36 -42.24 -22.53
N VAL A 353 4.02 -41.55 -21.60
CA VAL A 353 4.88 -40.40 -21.91
C VAL A 353 6.34 -40.86 -21.97
N VAL A 354 6.83 -41.13 -23.18
CA VAL A 354 8.24 -41.51 -23.43
C VAL A 354 9.04 -40.26 -23.83
N LEU A 355 9.86 -39.73 -22.91
CA LEU A 355 10.66 -38.51 -23.16
C LEU A 355 12.05 -38.78 -23.77
N SER A 356 12.71 -39.88 -23.42
CA SER A 356 14.02 -40.33 -23.95
C SER A 356 14.20 -41.83 -23.72
N GLU A 357 15.07 -42.50 -24.47
CA GLU A 357 15.45 -43.91 -24.23
C GLU A 357 16.28 -44.05 -22.94
N ASP A 358 17.04 -43.01 -22.59
CA ASP A 358 17.86 -42.97 -21.37
C ASP A 358 17.10 -42.47 -20.14
N ARG A 359 16.92 -43.38 -19.17
CA ARG A 359 16.13 -43.13 -17.95
C ARG A 359 16.76 -42.09 -17.02
N GLN A 360 18.10 -42.03 -16.96
CA GLN A 360 18.81 -41.01 -16.20
C GLN A 360 18.69 -39.62 -16.83
N GLU A 361 18.57 -39.52 -18.15
CA GLU A 361 18.29 -38.25 -18.81
C GLU A 361 16.88 -37.75 -18.51
N VAL A 362 15.87 -38.64 -18.47
CA VAL A 362 14.50 -38.27 -18.10
C VAL A 362 14.45 -37.64 -16.70
N VAL A 363 15.14 -38.23 -15.72
CA VAL A 363 15.22 -37.68 -14.36
C VAL A 363 15.88 -36.30 -14.35
N LYS A 364 16.99 -36.11 -15.08
CA LYS A 364 17.66 -34.81 -15.19
C LYS A 364 16.76 -33.76 -15.85
N LEU A 365 16.03 -34.12 -16.90
CA LEU A 365 15.13 -33.23 -17.63
C LEU A 365 13.94 -32.78 -16.75
N VAL A 366 13.30 -33.71 -16.03
CA VAL A 366 12.19 -33.39 -15.13
C VAL A 366 12.67 -32.48 -13.99
N LYS A 367 13.85 -32.74 -13.42
CA LYS A 367 14.46 -31.86 -12.41
C LYS A 367 14.72 -30.46 -12.95
N HIS A 368 15.20 -30.34 -14.18
CA HIS A 368 15.42 -29.05 -14.83
C HIS A 368 14.11 -28.29 -15.10
N HIS A 369 13.05 -28.96 -15.53
CA HIS A 369 11.73 -28.35 -15.71
C HIS A 369 11.09 -27.87 -14.40
N LEU A 370 11.25 -28.63 -13.31
CA LEU A 370 10.79 -28.19 -11.99
C LEU A 370 11.58 -27.00 -11.45
N TRP A 371 12.89 -26.95 -11.70
CA TRP A 371 13.69 -25.77 -11.38
C TRP A 371 13.23 -24.53 -12.18
N ALA A 372 12.96 -24.68 -13.48
CA ALA A 372 12.42 -23.59 -14.28
C ALA A 372 11.05 -23.13 -13.76
N LEU A 373 10.20 -24.05 -13.29
CA LEU A 373 8.90 -23.74 -12.68
C LEU A 373 9.05 -22.95 -11.37
N GLU A 374 10.01 -23.33 -10.51
CA GLU A 374 10.37 -22.60 -9.29
C GLU A 374 10.78 -21.16 -9.60
N VAL A 375 11.67 -20.97 -10.57
CA VAL A 375 12.12 -19.63 -11.02
C VAL A 375 10.97 -18.80 -11.58
N CYS A 376 10.07 -19.41 -12.37
CA CYS A 376 8.88 -18.74 -12.87
C CYS A 376 7.95 -18.28 -11.73
N TYR A 377 7.76 -19.12 -10.70
CA TYR A 377 6.92 -18.77 -9.56
C TYR A 377 7.50 -17.61 -8.74
N VAL A 378 8.80 -17.66 -8.44
CA VAL A 378 9.49 -16.60 -7.67
C VAL A 378 9.51 -15.29 -8.46
N SER A 379 9.82 -15.33 -9.76
CA SER A 379 9.80 -14.14 -10.60
C SER A 379 8.40 -13.51 -10.72
N ALA A 380 7.35 -14.33 -10.86
CA ALA A 380 5.97 -13.86 -10.83
C ALA A 380 5.60 -13.19 -9.49
N LEU A 381 6.08 -13.73 -8.37
CA LEU A 381 5.86 -13.16 -7.03
C LEU A 381 6.56 -11.82 -6.85
N VAL A 382 7.79 -11.69 -7.33
CA VAL A 382 8.52 -10.41 -7.30
C VAL A 382 7.82 -9.38 -8.18
N LEU A 383 7.35 -9.76 -9.36
CA LEU A 383 6.61 -8.87 -10.27
C LEU A 383 5.27 -8.42 -9.69
N SER A 384 4.48 -9.32 -9.09
CA SER A 384 3.20 -9.00 -8.47
C SER A 384 3.38 -8.08 -7.25
N CYS A 385 4.34 -8.37 -6.37
CA CYS A 385 4.66 -7.49 -5.24
C CYS A 385 5.14 -6.11 -5.71
N SER A 386 6.05 -6.05 -6.68
CA SER A 386 6.57 -4.78 -7.20
C SER A 386 5.46 -3.94 -7.82
N LEU A 387 4.60 -4.55 -8.64
CA LEU A 387 3.47 -3.86 -9.26
C LEU A 387 2.48 -3.34 -8.21
N THR A 388 2.09 -4.16 -7.23
CA THR A 388 1.17 -3.71 -6.16
C THR A 388 1.74 -2.54 -5.38
N PHE A 389 3.03 -2.57 -4.99
CA PHE A 389 3.68 -1.44 -4.32
C PHE A 389 3.67 -0.17 -5.16
N LEU A 390 4.04 -0.29 -6.44
CA LEU A 390 4.04 0.82 -7.40
C LEU A 390 2.63 1.44 -7.48
N VAL A 391 1.63 0.62 -7.72
CA VAL A 391 0.20 0.97 -7.82
C VAL A 391 -0.31 1.66 -6.54
N LEU A 392 0.10 1.20 -5.35
CA LEU A 392 -0.24 1.84 -4.07
C LEU A 392 0.42 3.21 -3.89
N ILE A 393 1.70 3.37 -4.26
CA ILE A 393 2.39 4.66 -4.21
C ILE A 393 1.68 5.67 -5.12
N ARG A 394 1.30 5.25 -6.33
CA ARG A 394 0.51 6.07 -7.24
C ARG A 394 -0.84 6.45 -6.64
N SER A 395 -1.54 5.50 -6.00
CA SER A 395 -2.83 5.74 -5.33
C SER A 395 -2.73 6.84 -4.25
N LEU A 396 -1.64 6.90 -3.48
CA LEU A 396 -1.41 7.98 -2.51
C LEU A 396 -1.28 9.36 -3.18
N VAL A 397 -0.64 9.44 -4.35
CA VAL A 397 -0.53 10.68 -5.12
C VAL A 397 -1.90 11.10 -5.67
N THR A 398 -2.65 10.15 -6.24
CA THR A 398 -4.02 10.36 -6.74
C THR A 398 -4.93 10.86 -5.62
N HIS A 399 -4.86 10.23 -4.44
CA HIS A 399 -5.65 10.63 -3.27
C HIS A 399 -5.38 12.06 -2.84
N ARG A 400 -4.10 12.48 -2.80
CA ARG A 400 -3.72 13.86 -2.50
C ARG A 400 -4.32 14.84 -3.51
N VAL A 401 -4.29 14.52 -4.80
CA VAL A 401 -4.84 15.38 -5.86
C VAL A 401 -6.35 15.50 -5.70
N ASN A 402 -7.04 14.37 -5.50
CA ASN A 402 -8.48 14.30 -5.32
C ASN A 402 -8.95 15.05 -4.08
N LEU A 403 -8.27 14.88 -2.93
CA LEU A 403 -8.62 15.58 -1.70
C LEU A 403 -8.45 17.11 -1.84
N ARG A 404 -7.41 17.56 -2.55
CA ARG A 404 -7.21 19.00 -2.82
C ARG A 404 -8.23 19.56 -3.80
N ALA A 405 -8.63 18.80 -4.81
CA ALA A 405 -9.69 19.19 -5.72
C ALA A 405 -10.99 19.39 -4.96
N LEU A 406 -11.32 18.47 -4.06
CA LEU A 406 -12.48 18.58 -3.18
C LEU A 406 -12.39 19.76 -2.19
N HIS A 407 -11.23 20.04 -1.60
CA HIS A 407 -11.04 21.24 -0.77
C HIS A 407 -11.30 22.55 -1.54
N ARG A 408 -11.11 22.56 -2.86
CA ARG A 408 -11.44 23.72 -3.72
C ARG A 408 -12.91 23.77 -4.13
N GLY A 409 -13.70 22.76 -3.77
CA GLY A 409 -15.07 22.60 -4.25
C GLY A 409 -15.14 22.26 -5.73
N ALA A 410 -14.06 21.77 -6.35
CA ALA A 410 -14.12 21.24 -7.70
C ALA A 410 -14.99 19.98 -7.67
N ALA A 411 -15.91 19.85 -8.64
CA ALA A 411 -16.49 18.55 -8.93
C ALA A 411 -15.30 17.65 -9.29
N LEU A 412 -15.13 16.54 -8.56
CA LEU A 412 -14.30 15.45 -9.07
C LEU A 412 -14.83 15.15 -10.48
N ASP A 413 -13.96 14.92 -11.47
CA ASP A 413 -14.34 14.47 -12.84
C ASP A 413 -15.01 13.06 -12.85
N LEU A 414 -15.46 12.63 -11.68
CA LEU A 414 -15.99 11.34 -11.30
C LEU A 414 -17.51 11.54 -11.16
N GLY A 415 -18.27 10.83 -12.01
CA GLY A 415 -19.70 11.01 -12.30
C GLY A 415 -20.61 11.49 -11.17
N SER A 416 -21.56 12.35 -11.55
CA SER A 416 -22.74 12.84 -10.81
C SER A 416 -22.86 12.37 -9.35
N LEU A 417 -22.04 12.93 -8.46
CA LEU A 417 -22.24 12.74 -7.03
C LEU A 417 -23.42 13.62 -6.58
N PRO A 418 -24.43 13.08 -5.86
CA PRO A 418 -25.58 13.87 -5.44
C PRO A 418 -25.14 15.08 -4.59
N GLN A 419 -25.63 16.24 -5.02
CA GLN A 419 -25.23 17.62 -4.66
C GLN A 419 -25.35 17.98 -3.16
N SER A 420 -25.83 17.09 -2.28
CA SER A 420 -25.96 17.43 -0.87
C SER A 420 -24.63 17.19 -0.13
N PRO A 421 -24.01 18.21 0.48
CA PRO A 421 -22.80 18.05 1.29
C PRO A 421 -23.07 17.34 2.62
N HIS A 422 -24.30 16.88 2.89
CA HIS A 422 -24.64 16.27 4.17
C HIS A 422 -24.08 14.85 4.32
N PRO A 423 -23.56 14.49 5.51
CA PRO A 423 -23.14 13.13 5.80
C PRO A 423 -24.37 12.20 5.81
N SER A 424 -24.40 11.22 4.91
CA SER A 424 -25.43 10.18 4.89
C SER A 424 -25.04 9.00 5.77
N ARG A 425 -26.03 8.18 6.20
CA ARG A 425 -25.77 6.93 6.95
C ARG A 425 -24.82 6.00 6.18
N GLN A 426 -25.04 5.88 4.88
CA GLN A 426 -24.21 5.09 3.98
C GLN A 426 -22.77 5.63 3.89
N ALA A 427 -22.61 6.95 3.87
CA ALA A 427 -21.27 7.53 3.84
C ALA A 427 -20.47 7.19 5.10
N ILE A 428 -21.12 7.24 6.28
CA ILE A 428 -20.46 6.91 7.56
C ILE A 428 -20.02 5.44 7.56
N PHE A 429 -20.89 4.54 7.10
CA PHE A 429 -20.56 3.13 6.93
C PHE A 429 -19.34 2.92 6.02
N CYS A 430 -19.30 3.59 4.86
CA CYS A 430 -18.15 3.55 3.94
C CYS A 430 -16.85 4.08 4.59
N TRP A 431 -16.93 5.17 5.36
CA TRP A 431 -15.78 5.75 6.06
C TRP A 431 -15.24 4.82 7.17
N MET A 432 -16.12 4.09 7.88
CA MET A 432 -15.70 3.11 8.88
C MET A 432 -14.92 1.95 8.25
N ASN A 433 -15.38 1.45 7.11
CA ASN A 433 -14.85 0.23 6.48
C ASN A 433 -13.70 0.45 5.48
N PHE A 434 -13.42 1.71 5.10
CA PHE A 434 -12.43 2.05 4.08
C PHE A 434 -11.09 1.32 4.21
N SER A 435 -10.45 1.38 5.39
CA SER A 435 -9.13 0.78 5.60
C SER A 435 -9.15 -0.75 5.51
N ALA A 436 -10.24 -1.38 5.94
CA ALA A 436 -10.40 -2.84 5.87
C ALA A 436 -10.63 -3.29 4.42
N TYR A 437 -11.51 -2.60 3.67
CA TYR A 437 -11.80 -2.92 2.27
C TYR A 437 -10.56 -2.74 1.39
N GLN A 438 -9.81 -1.66 1.57
CA GLN A 438 -8.57 -1.43 0.82
C GLN A 438 -7.55 -2.56 1.06
N THR A 439 -7.44 -3.02 2.31
CA THR A 439 -6.56 -4.14 2.68
C THR A 439 -7.03 -5.44 2.03
N ALA A 440 -8.33 -5.76 2.10
CA ALA A 440 -8.90 -6.96 1.52
C ALA A 440 -8.75 -7.01 -0.02
N PHE A 441 -9.02 -5.90 -0.71
CA PHE A 441 -8.82 -5.82 -2.16
C PHE A 441 -7.35 -5.90 -2.54
N THR A 442 -6.44 -5.38 -1.72
CA THR A 442 -4.99 -5.54 -1.96
C THR A 442 -4.59 -7.02 -1.85
N CYS A 443 -5.09 -7.76 -0.85
CA CYS A 443 -4.84 -9.20 -0.73
C CYS A 443 -5.37 -9.98 -1.95
N LEU A 444 -6.63 -9.73 -2.33
CA LEU A 444 -7.26 -10.39 -3.48
C LEU A 444 -6.55 -10.02 -4.79
N GLY A 445 -6.21 -8.74 -4.97
CA GLY A 445 -5.46 -8.23 -6.11
C GLY A 445 -4.10 -8.92 -6.25
N LEU A 446 -3.36 -9.07 -5.15
CA LEU A 446 -2.06 -9.76 -5.16
C LEU A 446 -2.20 -11.24 -5.54
N LEU A 447 -3.23 -11.95 -5.04
CA LEU A 447 -3.51 -13.34 -5.40
C LEU A 447 -3.82 -13.49 -6.90
N VAL A 448 -4.72 -12.66 -7.43
CA VAL A 448 -5.10 -12.69 -8.85
C VAL A 448 -3.91 -12.33 -9.74
N GLN A 449 -3.16 -11.29 -9.38
CA GLN A 449 -1.95 -10.89 -10.10
C GLN A 449 -0.88 -12.00 -10.08
N GLN A 450 -0.72 -12.69 -8.95
CA GLN A 450 0.20 -13.82 -8.85
C GLN A 450 -0.16 -14.94 -9.81
N VAL A 451 -1.44 -15.33 -9.87
CA VAL A 451 -1.90 -16.39 -10.79
C VAL A 451 -1.67 -16.00 -12.25
N ILE A 452 -2.00 -14.76 -12.63
CA ILE A 452 -1.84 -14.27 -14.00
C ILE A 452 -0.37 -14.19 -14.38
N PHE A 453 0.49 -13.61 -13.55
CA PHE A 453 1.92 -13.51 -13.83
C PHE A 453 2.63 -14.85 -13.78
N PHE A 454 2.21 -15.77 -12.93
CA PHE A 454 2.73 -17.14 -12.93
C PHE A 454 2.40 -17.84 -14.25
N LEU A 455 1.14 -17.79 -14.71
CA LEU A 455 0.76 -18.40 -15.98
C LEU A 455 1.50 -17.75 -17.16
N ALA A 456 1.65 -16.42 -17.15
CA ALA A 456 2.35 -15.68 -18.20
C ALA A 456 3.87 -15.99 -18.23
N THR A 457 4.53 -16.06 -17.07
CA THR A 457 5.96 -16.39 -16.97
C THR A 457 6.22 -17.85 -17.33
N VAL A 458 5.35 -18.79 -16.94
CA VAL A 458 5.41 -20.19 -17.38
C VAL A 458 5.24 -20.30 -18.90
N ALA A 459 4.22 -19.64 -19.47
CA ALA A 459 4.03 -19.63 -20.91
C ALA A 459 5.27 -19.06 -21.64
N LEU A 460 5.83 -17.95 -21.15
CA LEU A 460 7.04 -17.36 -21.71
C LEU A 460 8.25 -18.31 -21.59
N ALA A 461 8.47 -18.90 -20.42
CA ALA A 461 9.62 -19.77 -20.16
C ALA A 461 9.58 -21.03 -21.03
N PHE A 462 8.44 -21.72 -21.10
CA PHE A 462 8.35 -23.01 -21.80
C PHE A 462 8.09 -22.88 -23.30
N LEU A 463 7.39 -21.83 -23.75
CA LEU A 463 7.10 -21.64 -25.18
C LEU A 463 8.16 -20.83 -25.93
N VAL A 464 8.91 -19.97 -25.22
CA VAL A 464 9.90 -19.07 -25.83
C VAL A 464 11.31 -19.37 -25.32
N CYS A 465 11.56 -19.25 -24.02
CA CYS A 465 12.94 -19.35 -23.50
C CYS A 465 13.54 -20.74 -23.70
N MET A 466 12.88 -21.80 -23.22
CA MET A 466 13.39 -23.17 -23.28
C MET A 466 13.65 -23.66 -24.72
N PRO A 467 12.74 -23.45 -25.70
CA PRO A 467 12.98 -23.84 -27.09
C PRO A 467 14.09 -23.05 -27.76
N VAL A 468 14.28 -21.78 -27.41
CA VAL A 468 15.37 -20.95 -27.94
C VAL A 468 16.73 -21.41 -27.41
N PHE A 469 16.83 -21.75 -26.12
CA PHE A 469 18.09 -22.20 -25.53
C PHE A 469 18.47 -23.63 -25.93
N HIS A 470 17.51 -24.55 -26.04
CA HIS A 470 17.78 -25.97 -26.30
C HIS A 470 17.57 -26.39 -27.77
N GLY A 471 17.00 -25.53 -28.62
CA GLY A 471 16.70 -25.83 -30.03
C GLY A 471 15.62 -26.91 -30.24
N ARG A 472 14.96 -27.40 -29.19
CA ARG A 472 13.92 -28.45 -29.23
C ARG A 472 12.53 -27.83 -28.97
N ASN A 473 11.47 -28.42 -29.55
CA ASN A 473 10.08 -27.97 -29.38
C ASN A 473 9.76 -26.53 -29.83
N LEU A 474 10.31 -26.11 -30.98
CA LEU A 474 10.05 -24.81 -31.65
C LEU A 474 8.63 -24.67 -32.23
N LEU A 475 7.60 -25.25 -31.61
CA LEU A 475 6.22 -25.27 -32.12
C LEU A 475 5.69 -23.85 -32.41
N LEU A 476 5.87 -22.94 -31.47
CA LEU A 476 5.37 -21.58 -31.59
C LEU A 476 6.15 -20.78 -32.65
N LEU A 477 7.48 -20.88 -32.65
CA LEU A 477 8.36 -20.26 -33.65
C LEU A 477 8.12 -20.80 -35.07
N ARG A 478 7.89 -22.12 -35.21
CA ARG A 478 7.54 -22.75 -36.48
C ARG A 478 6.16 -22.34 -36.98
N SER A 479 5.18 -22.24 -36.08
CA SER A 479 3.86 -21.71 -36.43
C SER A 479 3.95 -20.25 -36.89
N LEU A 480 4.70 -19.41 -36.18
CA LEU A 480 4.90 -18.01 -36.52
C LEU A 480 5.61 -17.85 -37.86
N ALA A 481 6.60 -18.70 -38.14
CA ALA A 481 7.28 -18.78 -39.43
C ALA A 481 6.34 -19.24 -40.56
N SER A 482 5.28 -20.00 -40.26
CA SER A 482 4.26 -20.38 -41.25
C SER A 482 3.25 -19.25 -41.52
N PHE A 483 2.93 -18.43 -40.51
CA PHE A 483 1.90 -17.38 -40.60
C PHE A 483 2.44 -16.00 -41.01
N TRP A 484 3.74 -15.83 -41.23
CA TRP A 484 4.33 -14.52 -41.60
C TRP A 484 3.67 -13.83 -42.82
N PRO A 485 3.20 -14.51 -43.89
CA PRO A 485 2.59 -13.81 -45.02
C PRO A 485 1.21 -13.26 -44.65
N PHE A 486 0.48 -13.95 -43.77
CA PHE A 486 -0.81 -13.51 -43.26
C PHE A 486 -0.67 -12.23 -42.42
N TRP A 487 0.32 -12.19 -41.51
CA TRP A 487 0.58 -10.98 -40.72
C TRP A 487 1.08 -9.82 -41.59
N LEU A 488 1.89 -10.13 -42.61
CA LEU A 488 2.39 -9.13 -43.56
C LEU A 488 1.25 -8.50 -44.37
N THR A 489 0.29 -9.28 -44.88
CA THR A 489 -0.84 -8.74 -45.66
C THR A 489 -1.73 -7.85 -44.82
N LEU A 490 -2.01 -8.22 -43.57
CA LEU A 490 -2.77 -7.39 -42.63
C LEU A 490 -2.04 -6.08 -42.32
N ALA A 491 -0.75 -6.13 -42.01
CA ALA A 491 0.06 -4.94 -41.74
C ALA A 491 0.14 -4.02 -42.97
N LEU A 492 0.36 -4.60 -44.16
CA LEU A 492 0.40 -3.87 -45.41
C LEU A 492 -0.96 -3.20 -45.72
N ALA A 493 -2.07 -3.90 -45.52
CA ALA A 493 -3.40 -3.32 -45.73
C ALA A 493 -3.66 -2.13 -44.80
N VAL A 494 -3.36 -2.24 -43.51
CA VAL A 494 -3.54 -1.14 -42.54
C VAL A 494 -2.63 0.05 -42.85
N THR A 495 -1.37 -0.20 -43.20
CA THR A 495 -0.43 0.87 -43.57
C THR A 495 -0.86 1.57 -44.86
N LEU A 496 -1.24 0.82 -45.90
CA LEU A 496 -1.76 1.38 -47.16
C LEU A 496 -3.05 2.17 -46.93
N GLN A 497 -3.97 1.71 -46.07
CA GLN A 497 -5.17 2.46 -45.71
C GLN A 497 -4.85 3.78 -45.01
N ASN A 498 -3.93 3.78 -44.04
CA ASN A 498 -3.50 5.00 -43.35
C ASN A 498 -2.78 5.97 -44.29
N MET A 499 -1.94 5.46 -45.20
CA MET A 499 -1.31 6.29 -46.23
C MET A 499 -2.35 6.85 -47.20
N ALA A 500 -3.26 6.04 -47.71
CA ALA A 500 -4.34 6.51 -48.59
C ALA A 500 -5.23 7.56 -47.90
N ALA A 501 -5.52 7.39 -46.60
CA ALA A 501 -6.21 8.40 -45.81
C ALA A 501 -5.47 9.73 -45.85
N HIS A 502 -4.17 9.75 -45.52
CA HIS A 502 -3.41 10.99 -45.45
C HIS A 502 -3.14 11.66 -46.81
N TRP A 503 -2.89 10.86 -47.85
CA TRP A 503 -2.39 11.36 -49.14
C TRP A 503 -3.47 11.49 -50.24
N VAL A 504 -4.52 10.66 -50.19
CA VAL A 504 -5.54 10.56 -51.25
C VAL A 504 -6.90 11.08 -50.81
N PHE A 505 -7.30 10.80 -49.56
CA PHE A 505 -8.63 11.13 -49.05
C PHE A 505 -8.66 12.44 -48.28
N LEU A 506 -7.65 12.78 -47.49
CA LEU A 506 -7.61 14.04 -46.75
C LEU A 506 -6.80 15.10 -47.52
N LYS A 507 -7.42 16.26 -47.75
CA LYS A 507 -6.74 17.44 -48.30
C LYS A 507 -6.88 18.59 -47.30
N THR A 508 -5.76 19.11 -46.81
CA THR A 508 -5.76 20.25 -45.90
C THR A 508 -5.92 21.56 -46.66
N HIS A 509 -7.11 22.15 -46.57
CA HIS A 509 -7.36 23.54 -46.99
C HIS A 509 -7.57 24.41 -45.74
N HIS A 510 -6.88 25.54 -45.68
CA HIS A 510 -6.98 26.55 -44.60
C HIS A 510 -6.80 26.03 -43.15
N GLY A 511 -6.05 24.94 -42.96
CA GLY A 511 -5.71 24.40 -41.63
C GLY A 511 -6.65 23.31 -41.10
N TRP A 512 -7.72 23.00 -41.82
CA TRP A 512 -8.63 21.89 -41.51
C TRP A 512 -8.51 20.82 -42.61
N ALA A 513 -8.47 19.56 -42.21
CA ALA A 513 -8.37 18.45 -43.15
C ALA A 513 -9.78 18.06 -43.63
N GLU A 514 -10.08 18.29 -44.90
CA GLU A 514 -11.36 17.96 -45.52
C GLU A 514 -11.26 16.66 -46.32
N LEU A 515 -12.36 15.91 -46.36
CA LEU A 515 -12.45 14.65 -47.08
C LEU A 515 -12.71 14.93 -48.58
N THR A 516 -11.89 14.36 -49.45
CA THR A 516 -11.97 14.47 -50.91
C THR A 516 -12.08 13.08 -51.54
N ASN A 517 -12.52 13.01 -52.80
CA ASN A 517 -12.60 11.76 -53.59
C ASN A 517 -13.48 10.65 -52.99
N HIS A 518 -14.73 10.99 -52.63
CA HIS A 518 -15.71 10.08 -52.02
C HIS A 518 -15.89 8.74 -52.77
N CYS A 519 -15.94 8.74 -54.10
CA CYS A 519 -16.14 7.51 -54.88
C CYS A 519 -15.00 6.49 -54.68
N VAL A 520 -13.76 6.96 -54.64
CA VAL A 520 -12.58 6.11 -54.44
C VAL A 520 -12.55 5.59 -53.00
N LEU A 521 -12.95 6.42 -52.03
CA LEU A 521 -13.08 6.01 -50.64
C LEU A 521 -14.11 4.89 -50.46
N TYR A 522 -15.29 5.02 -51.09
CA TYR A 522 -16.33 3.98 -51.01
C TYR A 522 -15.89 2.68 -51.69
N ALA A 523 -15.27 2.75 -52.88
CA ALA A 523 -14.74 1.59 -53.58
C ALA A 523 -13.63 0.89 -52.77
N ALA A 524 -12.68 1.64 -52.22
CA ALA A 524 -11.61 1.09 -51.38
C ALA A 524 -12.16 0.45 -50.10
N THR A 525 -13.14 1.07 -49.45
CA THR A 525 -13.77 0.54 -48.24
C THR A 525 -14.50 -0.78 -48.53
N PHE A 526 -15.20 -0.87 -49.66
CA PHE A 526 -15.89 -2.09 -50.10
C PHE A 526 -14.91 -3.23 -50.40
N LEU A 527 -13.85 -2.96 -51.18
CA LEU A 527 -12.85 -3.97 -51.55
C LEU A 527 -12.04 -4.46 -50.35
N LEU A 528 -11.72 -3.59 -49.40
CA LEU A 528 -10.94 -3.93 -48.21
C LEU A 528 -11.79 -4.49 -47.07
N PHE A 529 -13.11 -4.60 -47.23
CA PHE A 529 -14.02 -5.08 -46.18
C PHE A 529 -13.60 -6.45 -45.59
N PRO A 530 -13.29 -7.50 -46.38
CA PRO A 530 -12.90 -8.80 -45.82
C PRO A 530 -11.60 -8.73 -44.99
N ILE A 531 -10.63 -7.93 -45.43
CA ILE A 531 -9.38 -7.73 -44.69
C ILE A 531 -9.64 -6.96 -43.39
N ASN A 532 -10.51 -5.95 -43.44
CA ASN A 532 -10.91 -5.17 -42.27
C ASN A 532 -11.68 -6.00 -41.23
N VAL A 533 -12.44 -7.02 -41.65
CA VAL A 533 -13.07 -7.98 -40.72
C VAL A 533 -12.00 -8.78 -39.96
N LEU A 534 -10.93 -9.23 -40.64
CA LEU A 534 -9.80 -9.93 -40.00
C LEU A 534 -9.03 -9.01 -39.03
N VAL A 535 -8.74 -7.77 -39.44
CA VAL A 535 -8.15 -6.76 -38.56
C VAL A 535 -9.06 -6.50 -37.36
N GLY A 536 -10.37 -6.40 -37.59
CA GLY A 536 -11.38 -6.22 -36.54
C GLY A 536 -11.39 -7.35 -35.52
N ALA A 537 -11.20 -8.61 -35.95
CA ALA A 537 -11.07 -9.75 -35.05
C ALA A 537 -9.83 -9.65 -34.16
N ILE A 538 -8.69 -9.21 -34.72
CA ILE A 538 -7.45 -8.98 -33.95
C ILE A 538 -7.66 -7.84 -32.93
N VAL A 539 -8.27 -6.73 -33.34
CA VAL A 539 -8.59 -5.60 -32.45
C VAL A 539 -9.56 -6.03 -31.34
N ALA A 540 -10.54 -6.89 -31.64
CA ALA A 540 -11.47 -7.43 -30.66
C ALA A 540 -10.75 -8.32 -29.63
N ALA A 541 -9.86 -9.23 -30.08
CA ALA A 541 -9.04 -10.04 -29.19
C ALA A 541 -8.14 -9.17 -28.31
N TRP A 542 -7.47 -8.18 -28.90
CA TRP A 542 -6.63 -7.23 -28.19
C TRP A 542 -7.40 -6.41 -27.15
N ARG A 543 -8.64 -6.01 -27.47
CA ARG A 543 -9.54 -5.32 -26.53
C ARG A 543 -9.85 -6.17 -25.30
N VAL A 544 -10.09 -7.47 -25.47
CA VAL A 544 -10.31 -8.39 -24.36
C VAL A 544 -9.05 -8.51 -23.50
N VAL A 545 -7.89 -8.71 -24.13
CA VAL A 545 -6.59 -8.82 -23.43
C VAL A 545 -6.25 -7.55 -22.65
N LEU A 546 -6.34 -6.38 -23.27
CA LEU A 546 -6.08 -5.10 -22.60
C LEU A 546 -7.04 -4.86 -21.44
N SER A 547 -8.34 -5.13 -21.62
CA SER A 547 -9.34 -4.99 -20.56
C SER A 547 -9.02 -5.92 -19.37
N ALA A 548 -8.71 -7.19 -19.64
CA ALA A 548 -8.36 -8.16 -18.60
C ALA A 548 -7.08 -7.75 -17.84
N LEU A 549 -6.02 -7.37 -18.57
CA LEU A 549 -4.76 -6.94 -17.98
C LEU A 549 -4.95 -5.66 -17.16
N TYR A 550 -5.66 -4.67 -17.70
CA TYR A 550 -5.93 -3.42 -17.01
C TYR A 550 -6.70 -3.64 -15.70
N ASN A 551 -7.75 -4.47 -15.74
CA ASN A 551 -8.51 -4.82 -14.55
C ASN A 551 -7.70 -5.61 -13.53
N ALA A 552 -6.87 -6.56 -13.97
CA ALA A 552 -5.98 -7.32 -13.08
C ALA A 552 -4.97 -6.42 -12.34
N ILE A 553 -4.40 -5.43 -13.04
CA ILE A 553 -3.44 -4.49 -12.46
C ILE A 553 -4.12 -3.59 -11.41
N HIS A 554 -5.33 -3.10 -11.69
CA HIS A 554 -6.02 -2.10 -10.84
C HIS A 554 -7.00 -2.74 -9.84
N LEU A 555 -7.13 -4.08 -9.79
CA LEU A 555 -8.08 -4.78 -8.92
C LEU A 555 -7.93 -4.44 -7.43
N GLY A 556 -6.69 -4.19 -6.98
CA GLY A 556 -6.40 -3.83 -5.60
C GLY A 556 -6.61 -2.35 -5.24
N GLN A 557 -6.99 -1.50 -6.21
CA GLN A 557 -7.17 -0.07 -5.99
C GLN A 557 -8.63 0.30 -5.75
N MET A 558 -8.87 1.21 -4.81
CA MET A 558 -10.20 1.80 -4.58
C MET A 558 -10.33 3.22 -5.15
N ASP A 559 -9.24 3.89 -5.51
CA ASP A 559 -9.27 5.26 -6.06
C ASP A 559 -9.71 5.33 -7.53
N PHE A 560 -9.86 4.17 -8.18
CA PHE A 560 -10.26 4.03 -9.57
C PHE A 560 -11.43 3.05 -9.70
N SER A 561 -12.38 3.35 -10.61
CA SER A 561 -13.51 2.47 -10.91
C SER A 561 -13.16 1.53 -12.06
N LEU A 562 -13.26 0.23 -11.86
CA LEU A 562 -13.07 -0.77 -12.93
C LEU A 562 -14.20 -0.73 -13.97
N LEU A 563 -15.35 -0.15 -13.60
CA LEU A 563 -16.52 0.01 -14.45
C LEU A 563 -16.47 1.33 -15.24
N PRO A 564 -17.15 1.40 -16.41
CA PRO A 564 -17.23 2.63 -17.19
C PRO A 564 -17.88 3.76 -16.38
N PRO A 565 -17.61 5.05 -16.69
CA PRO A 565 -18.05 6.19 -15.88
C PRO A 565 -19.54 6.23 -15.56
N ARG A 566 -20.40 5.71 -16.44
CA ARG A 566 -21.86 5.63 -16.24
C ARG A 566 -22.28 4.60 -15.19
N ALA A 567 -21.47 3.57 -14.96
CA ALA A 567 -21.71 2.49 -14.01
C ALA A 567 -20.76 2.54 -12.81
N ALA A 568 -19.94 3.59 -12.68
CA ALA A 568 -18.93 3.71 -11.64
C ALA A 568 -19.51 3.70 -10.21
N THR A 569 -20.76 4.11 -10.03
CA THR A 569 -21.46 4.05 -8.73
C THR A 569 -21.80 2.63 -8.28
N LEU A 570 -21.82 1.66 -9.20
CA LEU A 570 -22.06 0.24 -8.91
C LEU A 570 -20.79 -0.47 -8.41
N ASP A 571 -19.62 0.12 -8.62
CA ASP A 571 -18.37 -0.43 -8.09
C ASP A 571 -18.30 -0.18 -6.57
N PRO A 572 -18.33 -1.23 -5.73
CA PRO A 572 -18.38 -1.08 -4.28
C PRO A 572 -17.10 -0.46 -3.71
N GLY A 573 -15.94 -0.72 -4.35
CA GLY A 573 -14.67 -0.19 -3.87
C GLY A 573 -14.58 1.30 -4.08
N TYR A 574 -14.84 1.71 -5.31
CA TYR A 574 -14.83 3.10 -5.69
C TYR A 574 -15.95 3.93 -5.04
N HIS A 575 -17.16 3.36 -4.91
CA HIS A 575 -18.26 4.00 -4.17
C HIS A 575 -17.88 4.24 -2.70
N THR A 576 -17.19 3.30 -2.06
CA THR A 576 -16.70 3.44 -0.68
C THR A 576 -15.66 4.56 -0.58
N TYR A 577 -14.74 4.63 -1.54
CA TYR A 577 -13.71 5.67 -1.61
C TYR A 577 -14.29 7.08 -1.75
N CYS A 578 -15.25 7.28 -2.66
CA CYS A 578 -15.90 8.58 -2.87
C CYS A 578 -16.62 9.07 -1.60
N ASN A 579 -17.33 8.19 -0.91
CA ASN A 579 -18.03 8.52 0.32
C ASN A 579 -17.07 8.77 1.51
N PHE A 580 -15.97 8.03 1.58
CA PHE A 580 -14.88 8.27 2.54
C PHE A 580 -14.34 9.70 2.37
N LEU A 581 -13.96 10.08 1.15
CA LEU A 581 -13.47 11.41 0.83
C LEU A 581 -14.47 12.51 1.18
N LYS A 582 -15.75 12.30 0.88
CA LYS A 582 -16.84 13.25 1.19
C LYS A 582 -16.90 13.55 2.69
N ILE A 583 -16.83 12.53 3.55
CA ILE A 583 -16.82 12.73 5.01
C ILE A 583 -15.56 13.44 5.46
N GLU A 584 -14.40 13.05 4.94
CA GLU A 584 -13.12 13.60 5.37
C GLU A 584 -13.06 15.11 5.13
N VAL A 585 -13.48 15.56 3.94
CA VAL A 585 -13.50 16.99 3.57
C VAL A 585 -14.50 17.77 4.40
N ASN A 586 -15.68 17.21 4.67
CA ASN A 586 -16.72 17.87 5.45
C ASN A 586 -16.34 18.06 6.92
N GLN A 587 -15.62 17.10 7.52
CA GLN A 587 -15.30 17.12 8.94
C GLN A 587 -13.95 17.79 9.24
N SER A 588 -12.97 17.65 8.34
CA SER A 588 -11.58 18.06 8.58
C SER A 588 -11.07 19.14 7.63
N HIS A 589 -11.94 20.02 7.15
CA HIS A 589 -11.53 21.07 6.21
C HIS A 589 -10.44 21.99 6.82
N PRO A 590 -9.22 22.04 6.25
CA PRO A 590 -8.08 22.71 6.89
C PRO A 590 -8.29 24.21 7.09
N ALA A 591 -9.02 24.87 6.18
CA ALA A 591 -9.33 26.30 6.34
C ALA A 591 -10.30 26.58 7.51
N MET A 592 -11.26 25.68 7.78
CA MET A 592 -12.21 25.83 8.88
C MET A 592 -11.51 25.59 10.22
N ILE A 593 -10.65 24.58 10.27
CA ILE A 593 -9.80 24.31 11.44
C ILE A 593 -8.91 25.53 11.75
N ALA A 594 -8.24 26.09 10.73
CA ALA A 594 -7.43 27.30 10.88
C ALA A 594 -8.25 28.49 11.38
N PHE A 595 -9.44 28.71 10.81
CA PHE A 595 -10.35 29.77 11.22
C PHE A 595 -10.76 29.66 12.70
N CYS A 596 -11.18 28.46 13.13
CA CYS A 596 -11.52 28.19 14.53
C CYS A 596 -10.31 28.36 15.46
N ALA A 597 -9.13 27.93 15.04
CA ALA A 597 -7.89 28.09 15.81
C ALA A 597 -7.55 29.58 16.03
N LEU A 598 -7.69 30.42 15.00
CA LEU A 598 -7.51 31.86 15.10
C LEU A 598 -8.52 32.50 16.06
N LEU A 599 -9.80 32.13 15.97
CA LEU A 599 -10.84 32.62 16.88
C LEU A 599 -10.53 32.26 18.34
N LEU A 600 -10.18 31.01 18.62
CA LEU A 600 -9.82 30.56 19.97
C LEU A 600 -8.56 31.25 20.51
N ARG A 601 -7.59 31.57 19.64
CA ARG A 601 -6.38 32.31 20.02
C ARG A 601 -6.72 33.75 20.42
N THR A 602 -7.65 34.40 19.72
CA THR A 602 -8.08 35.78 20.04
C THR A 602 -8.88 35.90 21.34
N GLN A 603 -9.48 34.82 21.83
CA GLN A 603 -10.24 34.81 23.08
C GLN A 603 -9.35 34.60 24.32
N LYS A 604 -8.13 34.05 24.16
CA LYS A 604 -7.20 33.94 25.27
C LYS A 604 -6.49 35.28 25.46
N PRO A 605 -6.59 35.93 26.64
CA PRO A 605 -5.75 37.07 26.93
C PRO A 605 -4.30 36.61 26.90
N GLN A 606 -3.55 37.12 25.93
CA GLN A 606 -2.12 36.90 25.83
C GLN A 606 -1.50 37.50 27.10
N PRO A 607 -0.82 36.73 27.96
CA PRO A 607 0.03 37.34 28.97
C PRO A 607 1.06 38.15 28.19
N ARG A 608 1.17 39.45 28.51
CA ARG A 608 2.14 40.36 27.89
C ARG A 608 3.54 39.77 28.11
N THR A 609 4.08 39.10 27.11
CA THR A 609 5.51 38.81 27.07
C THR A 609 6.21 40.13 26.76
N VAL A 610 7.07 40.54 27.68
CA VAL A 610 8.04 41.63 27.48
C VAL A 610 8.86 41.31 26.22
N PRO A 611 9.05 42.25 25.28
CA PRO A 611 9.93 41.99 24.13
C PRO A 611 11.37 41.91 24.64
N GLN A 612 12.04 40.78 24.40
CA GLN A 612 13.49 40.72 24.40
C GLN A 612 14.00 41.07 23.00
N ASP A 613 15.04 41.89 22.99
CA ASP A 613 15.69 42.54 21.87
C ASP A 613 16.02 41.64 20.66
N GLY A 614 15.88 42.22 19.46
CA GLY A 614 16.40 41.62 18.22
C GLY A 614 15.80 42.18 16.93
N LEU A 615 16.34 43.32 16.48
CA LEU A 615 16.30 43.90 15.12
C LEU A 615 15.13 43.54 14.18
N ILE A 616 14.13 44.41 14.09
CA ILE A 616 13.49 44.78 12.81
C ILE A 616 13.35 46.30 12.79
N LEU A 617 14.32 46.96 12.17
CA LEU A 617 14.36 48.40 11.93
C LEU A 617 13.45 48.73 10.73
N GLY A 618 12.56 49.72 10.87
CA GLY A 618 12.12 50.51 9.71
C GLY A 618 10.63 50.59 9.37
N ALA A 619 9.67 50.38 10.29
CA ALA A 619 8.25 50.67 9.98
C ALA A 619 7.36 51.14 11.15
N GLU A 620 7.89 51.32 12.36
CA GLU A 620 7.07 51.63 13.55
C GLU A 620 7.36 52.99 14.23
N GLU A 621 8.11 53.88 13.60
CA GLU A 621 8.45 55.18 14.21
C GLU A 621 7.29 56.21 14.14
N GLY A 622 6.29 56.00 13.28
CA GLY A 622 5.16 56.92 13.14
C GLY A 622 4.00 56.74 14.13
N MET A 623 3.96 55.66 14.92
CA MET A 623 2.79 55.30 15.75
C MET A 623 3.01 55.53 17.26
N GLN A 624 4.24 55.82 17.69
CA GLN A 624 4.58 55.90 19.12
C GLN A 624 4.46 57.30 19.73
N LEU A 625 4.25 58.36 18.94
CA LEU A 625 4.16 59.74 19.42
C LEU A 625 2.75 60.20 19.90
N LEU A 626 1.73 59.34 19.88
CA LEU A 626 0.34 59.71 20.20
C LEU A 626 -0.29 58.97 21.38
N GLN A 627 0.44 58.15 22.13
CA GLN A 627 -0.09 57.50 23.33
C GLN A 627 0.26 58.27 24.61
N THR A 628 -0.36 59.44 24.80
CA THR A 628 -0.44 60.06 26.12
C THR A 628 -1.44 59.27 26.98
N LYS A 629 -1.02 58.96 28.22
CA LYS A 629 -1.78 58.30 29.28
C LYS A 629 -3.19 58.91 29.43
N ASP A 630 -4.23 58.13 29.13
CA ASP A 630 -5.58 58.39 29.64
C ASP A 630 -6.40 57.09 29.80
N PRO A 631 -7.17 56.92 30.90
CA PRO A 631 -8.04 55.76 31.10
C PRO A 631 -9.23 55.69 30.11
N MET A 632 -9.46 56.74 29.32
CA MET A 632 -10.50 56.81 28.28
C MET A 632 -10.12 56.02 26.99
N ALA A 633 -8.87 55.56 26.87
CA ALA A 633 -8.33 54.92 25.67
C ALA A 633 -8.94 53.54 25.31
N LYS A 634 -9.68 52.90 26.23
CA LYS A 634 -10.36 51.62 25.94
C LYS A 634 -11.50 51.79 24.93
N GLY A 635 -12.18 52.94 24.90
CA GLY A 635 -13.27 53.23 23.95
C GLY A 635 -12.79 53.63 22.55
N THR A 636 -11.67 54.37 22.46
CA THR A 636 -11.06 54.77 21.18
C THR A 636 -10.35 53.61 20.47
N GLY A 637 -9.77 52.66 21.22
CA GLY A 637 -9.18 51.44 20.65
C GLY A 637 -10.20 50.55 19.92
N LEU A 638 -11.43 50.47 20.43
CA LEU A 638 -12.54 49.76 19.79
C LEU A 638 -12.99 50.45 18.49
N ARG A 639 -13.14 51.78 18.49
CA ARG A 639 -13.49 52.56 17.28
C ARG A 639 -12.39 52.49 16.21
N ALA A 640 -11.13 52.56 16.59
CA ALA A 640 -9.99 52.41 15.68
C ALA A 640 -9.91 51.00 15.07
N ARG A 641 -10.23 49.96 15.86
CA ARG A 641 -10.33 48.57 15.37
C ARG A 641 -11.49 48.40 14.38
N GLN A 642 -12.64 49.00 14.65
CA GLN A 642 -13.79 49.01 13.74
C GLN A 642 -13.47 49.77 12.44
N GLY A 643 -12.77 50.91 12.54
CA GLY A 643 -12.28 51.66 11.38
C GLY A 643 -11.38 50.81 10.48
N ARG A 644 -10.38 50.13 11.06
CA ARG A 644 -9.49 49.20 10.32
C ARG A 644 -10.25 48.04 9.68
N ALA A 645 -11.23 47.46 10.37
CA ALA A 645 -12.06 46.39 9.80
C ALA A 645 -12.90 46.88 8.60
N ARG A 646 -13.47 48.09 8.66
CA ARG A 646 -14.22 48.68 7.55
C ARG A 646 -13.33 48.95 6.33
N TRP A 647 -12.13 49.49 6.54
CA TRP A 647 -11.15 49.68 5.46
C TRP A 647 -10.66 48.36 4.86
N GLY A 648 -10.36 47.35 5.70
CA GLY A 648 -9.97 46.02 5.22
C GLY A 648 -11.08 45.34 4.40
N LEU A 649 -12.34 45.55 4.78
CA LEU A 649 -13.50 45.07 4.04
C LEU A 649 -13.65 45.78 2.68
N ALA A 650 -13.51 47.12 2.66
CA ALA A 650 -13.53 47.90 1.42
C ALA A 650 -12.40 47.46 0.47
N TYR A 651 -11.19 47.32 0.99
CA TYR A 651 -10.02 46.84 0.24
C TYR A 651 -10.27 45.46 -0.38
N THR A 652 -10.84 44.51 0.38
CA THR A 652 -11.15 43.16 -0.10
C THR A 652 -12.20 43.17 -1.21
N LEU A 653 -13.25 44.00 -1.08
CA LEU A 653 -14.30 44.11 -2.09
C LEU A 653 -13.85 44.82 -3.37
N LEU A 654 -12.92 45.77 -3.27
CA LEU A 654 -12.33 46.44 -4.43
C LEU A 654 -11.53 45.45 -5.29
N HIS A 655 -10.75 44.57 -4.65
CA HIS A 655 -9.92 43.58 -5.35
C HIS A 655 -10.67 42.29 -5.73
N ASN A 656 -11.93 42.14 -5.32
CA ASN A 656 -12.76 40.96 -5.62
C ASN A 656 -14.21 41.41 -5.96
N PRO A 657 -14.45 41.99 -7.15
CA PRO A 657 -15.73 42.62 -7.49
C PRO A 657 -16.91 41.63 -7.48
N ALA A 658 -16.69 40.37 -7.85
CA ALA A 658 -17.73 39.33 -7.83
C ALA A 658 -18.33 39.10 -6.43
N LEU A 659 -17.54 39.27 -5.37
CA LEU A 659 -18.01 39.11 -3.98
C LEU A 659 -18.99 40.20 -3.55
N GLN A 660 -19.01 41.36 -4.23
CA GLN A 660 -19.94 42.43 -3.92
C GLN A 660 -21.40 42.00 -4.17
N ALA A 661 -21.65 41.28 -5.27
CA ALA A 661 -22.97 40.76 -5.61
C ALA A 661 -23.43 39.69 -4.60
N PHE A 662 -22.55 38.76 -4.24
CA PHE A 662 -22.85 37.72 -3.24
C PHE A 662 -23.12 38.30 -1.86
N ARG A 663 -22.33 39.30 -1.44
CA ARG A 663 -22.52 39.98 -0.15
C ARG A 663 -23.86 40.70 -0.07
N LYS A 664 -24.24 41.44 -1.13
CA LYS A 664 -25.55 42.13 -1.18
C LYS A 664 -26.71 41.15 -1.03
N ARG A 665 -26.67 40.01 -1.74
CA ARG A 665 -27.69 38.95 -1.61
C ARG A 665 -27.72 38.29 -0.23
N ALA A 666 -26.56 38.02 0.37
CA ALA A 666 -26.50 37.41 1.69
C ALA A 666 -27.08 38.33 2.78
N LEU A 667 -26.82 39.64 2.68
CA LEU A 667 -27.37 40.65 3.59
C LEU A 667 -28.90 40.80 3.41
N SER A 668 -29.41 40.79 2.17
CA SER A 668 -30.85 40.84 1.92
C SER A 668 -31.58 39.56 2.38
N GLY A 669 -30.95 38.39 2.26
CA GLY A 669 -31.51 37.12 2.74
C GLY A 669 -31.53 36.99 4.27
N ALA A 670 -30.53 37.54 4.97
CA ALA A 670 -30.50 37.57 6.44
C ALA A 670 -31.60 38.46 7.04
N GLN A 671 -31.99 39.54 6.34
CA GLN A 671 -33.16 40.36 6.71
C GLN A 671 -34.49 39.62 6.53
N ALA A 672 -34.60 38.66 5.59
CA ALA A 672 -35.81 37.88 5.36
C ALA A 672 -36.02 36.76 6.40
N ASN A 673 -34.95 36.22 6.98
CA ASN A 673 -35.02 35.15 8.00
C ASN A 673 -35.15 35.67 9.45
N GLY A 674 -35.33 36.98 9.65
CA GLY A 674 -35.57 37.60 10.96
C GLY A 674 -37.02 37.51 11.46
N ILE A 675 -37.88 36.78 10.76
CA ILE A 675 -39.27 36.53 11.15
C ILE A 675 -39.44 35.00 11.23
N GLN A 676 -39.23 34.42 12.41
CA GLN A 676 -39.74 33.09 12.73
C GLN A 676 -41.15 33.23 13.34
N PRO A 677 -42.11 32.32 13.05
CA PRO A 677 -43.21 32.05 13.98
C PRO A 677 -42.72 31.36 15.25
#